data_AF-A0A7Z9GGE7-F1
#
_entry.id   AF-A0A7Z9GGE7-F1
#
_cell.length_a   1.000
_cell.length_b   1.000
_cell.length_c   1.000
_cell.angle_alpha   90.00
_cell.angle_beta   90.00
_cell.angle_gamma   90.00
#
_symmetry.space_group_name_H-M   'P 1'
#
loop_
_entity.id
_entity.type
_entity.pdbx_description
1 polymer ?
#
loop_
_entity_poly.entity_id
_entity_poly.type
_entity_poly.pdbx_seq_one_letter_code
_entity_poly.pdbx_strand_id
1 'polypeptide(L)'
;MMHHLQIIITVLLLLFSAIGKGQLIVDNNPPYDDPTYLVQSVLLNTGLIVTNVSFNGSLLPPTGANADMIGYFNGAGSNLNIAEGVLINTGTIYDAPGPNDSGSDGIDNGTPGDPDLDQLAGFPTFNAAILEFDFETVTDGISFRYVFASEEYNEFVCSGYNDVFGFFVSGPGVSGPFLGGAKNIALIPSTSDYVGINSVNNGTIGSAGFPGGCGGPGDPGLNQTAYYVDNEALGGQSVQYDGFTTVLTAQTTLIPCTVYHMKIAVADAGDGIYDSGVFLEAASFGAVGIQIEVGSVGSSAATLIEGCDSLLLIFSRAGPTTSPLTINYIITGTATNGVDYDLLPGTIVIPTDSSSVQFNIGAFLDGLPEGVETITITIPADLTNTTCLDDVPSVATITIVNTEPLVLQAMSDTTICPGDNLPLNAIASGGIPGYTYTWTPGTNLSCTNCPNPIANPGVTTTYTVEVTDDCGTDTLTEDITVNVGGMSVGPTNNLVAVEGCSDASFTFIRFGPTTSALTIYFTITGTATNGVDYAFIADSVVIPAGQSSVDLVLLPYMDSLSESNESVIITTIPDTTGNFCASPNPSTATLFIMNVDEITVLASNDTIMCGGVAGTIQAVGSGGVPPLTYSWFDGTDTVGSNQLLNIQPDFNMTYTVTVSDTCGNPVGVELVNVIVAIPPPSITSIKDTAYEGCRDAVFTISRSDTSTSAVTVYYTVTGTATNGGDYTTITDSVVIPAGQSSVDIFIYAQTDTDIEGDETIILTIPRDSTDTICYAIPFRDTVYIKNVNPLTVTVQDEIICPGDSVTLLAIASGGVGQLGYVWSNGDNQNPTTVSPIDSTVYAVIVTDTCGNTVTKLDVIVDVRSVLGSVTNAGVDAYEGCKNTEFTFTIPTELPYDYTVIYTVTGSATMGVDFNTVATSIVIPEGETSAILDITTLFDGTDEGLESIVVTIIPADNDDTFCPHTFVSTAQIADVLPVTVAAAGDTGICNYDVLVSSFALGGYGPLSYNWNNGGGSGPSVFVKPSITTTYTVTVTDSCGTSVAKDSTIIEVDCEYLFHVPNAFTPNYDGINDIFNAKWKGMKTYQMYIYNRWGDLIFETDDRREGWDGTGNAGEKMSELEVYVYIFETTDFLDIPHYYVGKITLVQ
;
A
#
# COMPACT_ATOMS: atom_id res chain seq x y z
N MET A 1 36.43 7.10 -20.18
CA MET A 1 35.80 8.44 -20.23
C MET A 1 34.36 8.43 -19.69
N MET A 2 33.59 7.34 -19.81
CA MET A 2 32.26 7.21 -19.20
C MET A 2 32.25 6.98 -17.67
N HIS A 3 33.25 6.29 -17.09
CA HIS A 3 33.28 6.08 -15.63
C HIS A 3 33.58 7.34 -14.80
N HIS A 4 34.31 8.31 -15.37
CA HIS A 4 34.53 9.60 -14.68
C HIS A 4 33.32 10.53 -14.79
N LEU A 5 32.49 10.39 -15.82
CA LEU A 5 31.25 11.15 -15.97
C LEU A 5 30.18 10.66 -14.98
N GLN A 6 30.12 9.35 -14.73
CA GLN A 6 29.20 8.76 -13.75
C GLN A 6 29.57 9.18 -12.32
N ILE A 7 30.85 9.16 -11.95
CA ILE A 7 31.29 9.62 -10.61
C ILE A 7 31.08 11.12 -10.44
N ILE A 8 31.27 11.94 -11.49
CA ILE A 8 30.99 13.38 -11.42
C ILE A 8 29.49 13.64 -11.32
N ILE A 9 28.63 12.89 -12.01
CA ILE A 9 27.16 13.01 -11.90
C ILE A 9 26.68 12.53 -10.53
N THR A 10 27.22 11.44 -9.97
CA THR A 10 26.87 10.97 -8.62
C THR A 10 27.37 11.91 -7.52
N VAL A 11 28.54 12.55 -7.71
CA VAL A 11 29.05 13.58 -6.79
C VAL A 11 28.32 14.90 -6.96
N LEU A 12 27.83 15.25 -8.17
CA LEU A 12 26.94 16.41 -8.38
C LEU A 12 25.55 16.18 -7.76
N LEU A 13 24.99 14.96 -7.85
CA LEU A 13 23.72 14.57 -7.22
C LEU A 13 23.84 14.48 -5.69
N LEU A 14 25.01 14.12 -5.14
CA LEU A 14 25.30 14.15 -3.70
C LEU A 14 25.65 15.56 -3.18
N LEU A 15 26.03 16.50 -4.05
CA LEU A 15 26.24 17.92 -3.71
C LEU A 15 24.99 18.79 -3.98
N PHE A 16 23.98 18.25 -4.66
CA PHE A 16 22.64 18.82 -4.84
C PHE A 16 21.56 18.06 -4.05
N SER A 17 21.89 17.47 -2.91
CA SER A 17 20.90 17.38 -1.83
C SER A 17 20.68 18.79 -1.26
N ALA A 18 20.10 19.67 -2.08
CA ALA A 18 19.32 20.74 -1.50
C ALA A 18 18.26 20.03 -0.66
N ILE A 19 18.32 20.25 0.65
CA ILE A 19 17.22 19.92 1.54
C ILE A 19 16.07 20.78 1.02
N GLY A 20 15.26 20.24 0.10
CA GLY A 20 13.97 20.80 -0.24
C GLY A 20 13.16 20.69 1.04
N LYS A 21 13.17 21.75 1.84
CA LYS A 21 12.28 21.87 2.98
C LYS A 21 10.89 22.13 2.41
N GLY A 22 9.91 21.33 2.81
CA GLY A 22 8.51 21.65 2.51
C GLY A 22 8.18 23.01 3.10
N GLN A 23 7.45 23.83 2.34
CA GLN A 23 7.02 25.16 2.73
C GLN A 23 5.50 25.21 2.64
N LEU A 24 4.84 25.96 3.52
CA LEU A 24 3.42 26.29 3.34
C LEU A 24 3.28 27.10 2.03
N ILE A 25 2.36 26.70 1.17
CA ILE A 25 2.04 27.43 -0.06
C ILE A 25 0.64 28.00 0.09
N VAL A 26 0.44 29.25 -0.29
CA VAL A 26 -0.87 29.92 -0.33
C VAL A 26 -1.17 30.39 -1.74
N ASP A 27 -2.44 30.39 -2.12
CA ASP A 27 -2.90 30.82 -3.43
C ASP A 27 -4.28 31.49 -3.34
N ASN A 28 -4.42 32.61 -4.03
CA ASN A 28 -5.68 33.34 -4.20
C ASN A 28 -5.90 33.68 -5.68
N ASN A 29 -5.27 32.95 -6.60
CA ASN A 29 -5.58 33.07 -8.03
C ASN A 29 -6.80 32.20 -8.38
N PRO A 30 -7.57 32.55 -9.44
CA PRO A 30 -8.69 31.73 -9.88
C PRO A 30 -8.34 30.24 -10.02
N PRO A 31 -9.14 29.33 -9.45
CA PRO A 31 -10.47 29.56 -8.86
C PRO A 31 -10.51 29.93 -7.36
N TYR A 32 -9.36 30.07 -6.70
CA TYR A 32 -9.27 30.30 -5.25
C TYR A 32 -9.59 31.73 -4.82
N ASP A 33 -9.79 32.66 -5.76
CA ASP A 33 -10.28 34.03 -5.52
C ASP A 33 -11.79 34.12 -5.30
N ASP A 34 -12.52 33.01 -5.45
CA ASP A 34 -13.96 32.93 -5.21
C ASP A 34 -14.24 32.20 -3.87
N PRO A 35 -14.75 32.91 -2.84
CA PRO A 35 -15.17 32.30 -1.58
C PRO A 35 -16.20 31.17 -1.75
N THR A 36 -17.04 31.25 -2.79
CA THR A 36 -18.01 30.20 -3.13
C THR A 36 -17.30 28.91 -3.51
N TYR A 37 -16.24 29.01 -4.33
CA TYR A 37 -15.41 27.88 -4.72
C TYR A 37 -14.66 27.30 -3.52
N LEU A 38 -14.06 28.16 -2.68
CA LEU A 38 -13.37 27.72 -1.46
C LEU A 38 -14.31 26.94 -0.53
N VAL A 39 -15.55 27.39 -0.34
CA VAL A 39 -16.51 26.67 0.50
C VAL A 39 -17.01 25.39 -0.18
N GLN A 40 -17.51 25.47 -1.40
CA GLN A 40 -18.22 24.36 -2.05
C GLN A 40 -17.29 23.29 -2.64
N SER A 41 -16.06 23.66 -3.02
CA SER A 41 -15.12 22.77 -3.72
C SER A 41 -13.87 22.43 -2.90
N VAL A 42 -13.54 23.18 -1.84
CA VAL A 42 -12.38 22.89 -0.97
C VAL A 42 -12.83 22.41 0.42
N LEU A 43 -13.70 23.15 1.11
CA LEU A 43 -14.07 22.82 2.50
C LEU A 43 -15.14 21.73 2.63
N LEU A 44 -16.09 21.71 1.70
CA LEU A 44 -17.28 20.87 1.79
C LEU A 44 -16.93 19.38 1.72
N ASN A 45 -17.51 18.61 2.64
CA ASN A 45 -17.55 17.16 2.64
C ASN A 45 -19.01 16.67 2.47
N THR A 46 -19.21 15.36 2.42
CA THR A 46 -20.52 14.74 2.15
C THR A 46 -21.59 15.10 3.20
N GLY A 47 -22.85 15.07 2.77
CA GLY A 47 -24.02 15.21 3.65
C GLY A 47 -24.46 16.65 3.95
N LEU A 48 -23.85 17.65 3.30
CA LEU A 48 -24.22 19.06 3.43
C LEU A 48 -24.60 19.69 2.09
N ILE A 49 -25.58 20.57 2.10
CA ILE A 49 -25.90 21.48 1.00
C ILE A 49 -25.55 22.89 1.47
N VAL A 50 -24.63 23.57 0.78
CA VAL A 50 -24.20 24.93 1.13
C VAL A 50 -24.65 25.94 0.08
N THR A 51 -25.24 27.04 0.56
CA THR A 51 -25.75 28.15 -0.26
C THR A 51 -25.39 29.49 0.37
N ASN A 52 -25.65 30.59 -0.34
CA ASN A 52 -25.49 31.95 0.17
C ASN A 52 -24.10 32.26 0.74
N VAL A 53 -23.04 31.74 0.10
CA VAL A 53 -21.66 32.01 0.50
C VAL A 53 -21.32 33.48 0.27
N SER A 54 -20.70 34.10 1.28
CA SER A 54 -20.21 35.48 1.21
C SER A 54 -18.98 35.64 2.10
N PHE A 55 -18.08 36.53 1.70
CA PHE A 55 -16.91 36.89 2.48
C PHE A 55 -16.88 38.41 2.69
N ASN A 56 -16.65 38.83 3.94
CA ASN A 56 -16.50 40.21 4.34
C ASN A 56 -15.11 40.40 4.96
N GLY A 57 -14.22 40.98 4.16
CA GLY A 57 -12.84 41.30 4.47
C GLY A 57 -12.26 42.15 3.33
N SER A 58 -11.03 42.63 3.49
CA SER A 58 -10.28 43.22 2.38
C SER A 58 -9.95 42.11 1.38
N LEU A 59 -10.40 42.28 0.13
CA LEU A 59 -10.02 41.45 -1.02
C LEU A 59 -9.19 42.23 -2.05
N LEU A 60 -9.01 43.54 -1.84
CA LEU A 60 -8.18 44.43 -2.65
C LEU A 60 -7.75 45.63 -1.80
N PRO A 61 -6.44 45.94 -1.68
CA PRO A 61 -5.94 47.06 -0.91
C PRO A 61 -6.33 48.43 -1.52
N PRO A 62 -6.53 49.49 -0.70
CA PRO A 62 -6.51 50.88 -1.17
C PRO A 62 -5.13 51.35 -1.70
N THR A 63 -4.05 50.58 -1.45
CA THR A 63 -2.64 51.02 -1.55
C THR A 63 -1.73 50.17 -2.47
N GLY A 64 -2.23 49.08 -3.07
CA GLY A 64 -1.47 48.28 -4.05
C GLY A 64 -0.50 47.22 -3.50
N ALA A 65 -0.67 46.77 -2.25
CA ALA A 65 -0.02 45.57 -1.69
C ALA A 65 -1.05 44.44 -1.50
N ASN A 66 -0.76 43.20 -1.89
CA ASN A 66 -1.70 42.07 -1.83
C ASN A 66 -2.29 41.92 -0.41
N ALA A 67 -3.56 42.26 -0.24
CA ALA A 67 -4.27 42.33 1.05
C ALA A 67 -5.42 41.31 1.07
N ASP A 68 -5.12 40.10 0.60
CA ASP A 68 -6.09 39.03 0.45
C ASP A 68 -6.23 38.31 1.78
N MET A 69 -7.37 38.49 2.45
CA MET A 69 -7.65 37.94 3.78
C MET A 69 -8.19 36.49 3.74
N ILE A 70 -8.40 35.92 2.56
CA ILE A 70 -8.85 34.54 2.37
C ILE A 70 -8.18 33.92 1.14
N GLY A 71 -7.91 32.63 1.17
CA GLY A 71 -7.42 31.87 0.02
C GLY A 71 -7.23 30.40 0.31
N TYR A 72 -6.67 29.68 -0.66
CA TYR A 72 -6.29 28.28 -0.53
C TYR A 72 -4.89 28.15 0.07
N PHE A 73 -4.64 27.08 0.83
CA PHE A 73 -3.28 26.69 1.23
C PHE A 73 -3.00 25.21 0.93
N ASN A 74 -1.73 24.91 0.64
CA ASN A 74 -1.16 23.57 0.68
C ASN A 74 -0.12 23.50 1.80
N GLY A 75 -0.46 22.75 2.84
CA GLY A 75 0.31 22.57 4.06
C GLY A 75 1.04 21.22 4.16
N ALA A 76 1.03 20.37 3.12
CA ALA A 76 1.66 19.06 3.13
C ALA A 76 3.18 19.10 3.43
N GLY A 77 3.82 20.23 3.13
CA GLY A 77 5.21 20.51 3.47
C GLY A 77 5.44 21.19 4.83
N SER A 78 4.38 21.50 5.58
CA SER A 78 4.44 22.33 6.79
C SER A 78 4.28 21.53 8.09
N ASN A 79 4.53 22.19 9.22
CA ASN A 79 4.32 21.65 10.58
C ASN A 79 2.91 21.88 11.14
N LEU A 80 1.94 22.37 10.33
CA LEU A 80 0.54 22.56 10.75
C LEU A 80 -0.22 21.23 10.96
N ASN A 81 0.29 20.13 10.41
CA ASN A 81 -0.39 18.83 10.36
C ASN A 81 -1.77 18.88 9.65
N ILE A 82 -1.94 19.83 8.71
CA ILE A 82 -3.06 19.89 7.76
C ILE A 82 -2.47 19.91 6.35
N ALA A 83 -2.93 19.01 5.48
CA ALA A 83 -2.37 18.83 4.13
C ALA A 83 -2.71 19.98 3.19
N GLU A 84 -3.94 20.48 3.22
CA GLU A 84 -4.44 21.56 2.39
C GLU A 84 -5.78 22.08 2.93
N GLY A 85 -6.25 23.23 2.43
CA GLY A 85 -7.51 23.80 2.88
C GLY A 85 -7.68 25.28 2.57
N VAL A 86 -8.52 25.95 3.37
CA VAL A 86 -8.78 27.39 3.27
C VAL A 86 -8.09 28.11 4.43
N LEU A 87 -7.37 29.19 4.13
CA LEU A 87 -6.78 30.08 5.11
C LEU A 87 -7.63 31.35 5.18
N ILE A 88 -8.04 31.74 6.38
CA ILE A 88 -8.63 33.05 6.68
C ILE A 88 -7.65 33.80 7.60
N ASN A 89 -7.29 35.03 7.24
CA ASN A 89 -6.28 35.80 7.97
C ASN A 89 -6.73 37.26 8.18
N THR A 90 -6.29 37.88 9.28
CA THR A 90 -6.65 39.25 9.65
C THR A 90 -5.88 40.33 8.87
N GLY A 91 -4.72 40.00 8.31
CA GLY A 91 -3.98 40.83 7.36
C GLY A 91 -3.97 40.27 5.95
N THR A 92 -2.93 39.51 5.60
CA THR A 92 -2.82 38.85 4.30
C THR A 92 -2.41 37.39 4.40
N ILE A 93 -3.01 36.53 3.57
CA ILE A 93 -2.60 35.12 3.49
C ILE A 93 -1.14 34.95 3.07
N TYR A 94 -0.56 35.95 2.37
CA TYR A 94 0.78 35.88 1.80
C TYR A 94 1.90 35.97 2.83
N ASP A 95 1.59 36.36 4.07
CA ASP A 95 2.55 36.42 5.18
C ASP A 95 2.50 35.12 6.01
N ALA A 96 1.56 34.20 5.77
CA ALA A 96 1.50 32.93 6.48
C ALA A 96 2.66 31.94 6.15
N PRO A 97 3.17 31.85 4.90
CA PRO A 97 4.34 31.02 4.59
C PRO A 97 5.60 31.47 5.33
N GLY A 98 6.19 30.57 6.11
CA GLY A 98 7.48 30.83 6.76
C GLY A 98 8.70 30.90 5.80
N PRO A 99 9.92 30.83 6.33
CA PRO A 99 10.23 30.57 7.74
C PRO A 99 9.83 31.73 8.63
N ASN A 100 9.36 31.45 9.85
CA ASN A 100 9.21 32.44 10.92
C ASN A 100 10.58 33.08 11.22
N ASP A 101 10.84 34.19 10.54
CA ASP A 101 12.03 35.01 10.67
C ASP A 101 11.74 36.47 11.03
N SER A 102 10.47 36.77 11.31
CA SER A 102 9.96 38.08 11.71
C SER A 102 8.82 37.91 12.72
N GLY A 103 9.08 38.09 14.01
CA GLY A 103 8.05 38.00 15.07
C GLY A 103 7.17 39.25 15.19
N SER A 104 6.78 39.83 14.06
CA SER A 104 5.95 41.04 13.94
C SER A 104 5.42 41.20 12.51
N ASP A 105 5.31 40.12 11.74
CA ASP A 105 4.84 40.23 10.35
C ASP A 105 3.33 40.52 10.34
N GLY A 106 2.87 41.45 9.51
CA GLY A 106 1.44 41.74 9.41
C GLY A 106 1.02 43.03 8.71
N ILE A 107 -0.28 43.12 8.38
CA ILE A 107 -0.89 44.19 7.61
C ILE A 107 -2.18 44.71 8.28
N ASP A 108 -2.13 45.96 8.74
CA ASP A 108 -3.34 46.71 9.12
C ASP A 108 -4.20 47.06 7.87
N ASN A 109 -5.24 46.26 7.64
CA ASN A 109 -6.19 46.43 6.55
C ASN A 109 -7.23 47.52 6.80
N GLY A 110 -7.36 47.99 8.04
CA GLY A 110 -8.34 48.99 8.45
C GLY A 110 -9.79 48.54 8.32
N THR A 111 -10.07 47.23 8.27
CA THR A 111 -11.45 46.73 8.33
C THR A 111 -11.98 46.81 9.77
N PRO A 112 -13.28 47.06 9.98
CA PRO A 112 -13.85 47.06 11.33
C PRO A 112 -13.74 45.68 12.00
N GLY A 113 -13.73 45.64 13.34
CA GLY A 113 -13.90 44.39 14.09
C GLY A 113 -15.30 43.80 14.04
N ASP A 114 -15.50 42.69 14.76
CA ASP A 114 -16.78 41.97 14.86
C ASP A 114 -17.33 41.97 16.30
N PRO A 115 -18.61 42.33 16.53
CA PRO A 115 -19.17 42.39 17.88
C PRO A 115 -19.23 41.06 18.64
N ASP A 116 -19.33 39.91 17.95
CA ASP A 116 -19.31 38.60 18.63
C ASP A 116 -17.88 38.24 19.06
N LEU A 117 -16.88 38.63 18.27
CA LEU A 117 -15.46 38.53 18.64
C LEU A 117 -15.10 39.53 19.75
N ASP A 118 -15.63 40.77 19.76
CA ASP A 118 -15.48 41.71 20.87
C ASP A 118 -15.95 41.11 22.21
N GLN A 119 -17.05 40.36 22.16
CA GLN A 119 -17.61 39.67 23.31
C GLN A 119 -16.73 38.51 23.78
N LEU A 120 -16.08 37.78 22.86
CA LEU A 120 -15.13 36.70 23.18
C LEU A 120 -13.80 37.25 23.71
N ALA A 121 -13.21 38.24 23.06
CA ALA A 121 -11.96 38.87 23.46
C ALA A 121 -12.08 39.70 24.74
N GLY A 122 -13.27 40.25 25.02
CA GLY A 122 -13.52 41.16 26.13
C GLY A 122 -13.06 42.61 25.88
N PHE A 123 -12.58 42.91 24.68
CA PHE A 123 -12.12 44.22 24.21
C PHE A 123 -12.51 44.41 22.72
N PRO A 124 -12.48 45.64 22.19
CA PRO A 124 -12.73 45.87 20.77
C PRO A 124 -11.74 45.16 19.86
N THR A 125 -12.25 44.60 18.77
CA THR A 125 -11.49 43.94 17.71
C THR A 125 -11.36 44.83 16.46
N PHE A 126 -10.41 44.49 15.59
CA PHE A 126 -10.07 45.18 14.35
C PHE A 126 -9.74 44.15 13.26
N ASN A 127 -9.71 44.57 12.00
CA ASN A 127 -9.30 43.72 10.89
C ASN A 127 -10.10 42.41 10.74
N ALA A 128 -11.42 42.43 11.00
CA ALA A 128 -12.20 41.21 10.94
C ALA A 128 -12.26 40.64 9.51
N ALA A 129 -11.95 39.35 9.38
CA ALA A 129 -12.18 38.53 8.20
C ALA A 129 -13.33 37.56 8.50
N ILE A 130 -14.43 37.68 7.76
CA ILE A 130 -15.69 36.97 8.06
C ILE A 130 -16.16 36.20 6.84
N LEU A 131 -16.23 34.87 6.94
CA LEU A 131 -16.82 33.97 5.95
C LEU A 131 -18.18 33.50 6.44
N GLU A 132 -19.23 33.74 5.65
CA GLU A 132 -20.61 33.40 5.99
C GLU A 132 -21.26 32.55 4.91
N PHE A 133 -22.07 31.58 5.30
CA PHE A 133 -22.89 30.79 4.38
C PHE A 133 -24.04 30.10 5.11
N ASP A 134 -25.07 29.74 4.35
CA ASP A 134 -26.16 28.90 4.83
C ASP A 134 -25.87 27.44 4.48
N PHE A 135 -26.18 26.53 5.39
CA PHE A 135 -26.02 25.10 5.15
C PHE A 135 -27.22 24.30 5.64
N GLU A 136 -27.56 23.25 4.93
CA GLU A 136 -28.52 22.21 5.34
C GLU A 136 -27.76 20.91 5.52
N THR A 137 -27.97 20.22 6.66
CA THR A 137 -27.33 18.94 6.97
C THR A 137 -28.34 17.80 6.95
N VAL A 138 -27.95 16.64 6.41
CA VAL A 138 -28.77 15.41 6.41
C VAL A 138 -28.66 14.62 7.71
N THR A 139 -27.67 14.93 8.57
CA THR A 139 -27.51 14.31 9.89
C THR A 139 -27.79 15.31 11.02
N ASP A 140 -27.74 14.86 12.28
CA ASP A 140 -27.95 15.70 13.46
C ASP A 140 -26.66 16.38 13.96
N GLY A 141 -25.61 16.43 13.14
CA GLY A 141 -24.35 17.03 13.53
C GLY A 141 -23.53 17.54 12.37
N ILE A 142 -22.61 18.44 12.66
CA ILE A 142 -21.56 18.89 11.75
C ILE A 142 -20.21 18.88 12.46
N SER A 143 -19.14 18.73 11.67
CA SER A 143 -17.77 18.87 12.15
C SER A 143 -16.96 19.79 11.25
N PHE A 144 -15.87 20.31 11.80
CA PHE A 144 -14.87 21.12 11.11
C PHE A 144 -13.51 20.87 11.76
N ARG A 145 -12.43 20.64 11.01
CA ARG A 145 -11.06 20.55 11.55
C ARG A 145 -10.25 21.79 11.20
N TYR A 146 -9.53 22.34 12.17
CA TYR A 146 -8.83 23.61 12.01
C TYR A 146 -7.60 23.79 12.91
N VAL A 147 -6.76 24.75 12.56
CA VAL A 147 -5.67 25.30 13.39
C VAL A 147 -5.81 26.81 13.49
N PHE A 148 -5.65 27.35 14.69
CA PHE A 148 -5.55 28.79 14.94
C PHE A 148 -4.08 29.16 15.18
N ALA A 149 -3.59 30.21 14.53
CA ALA A 149 -2.21 30.66 14.54
C ALA A 149 -2.12 32.18 14.71
N SER A 150 -1.06 32.68 15.34
CA SER A 150 -0.89 34.12 15.59
C SER A 150 0.58 34.52 15.75
N GLU A 151 0.91 35.73 15.32
CA GLU A 151 2.17 36.45 15.58
C GLU A 151 2.25 37.01 17.01
N GLU A 152 1.17 36.94 17.78
CA GLU A 152 1.14 37.46 19.15
C GLU A 152 1.65 36.46 20.20
N TYR A 153 1.78 35.19 19.81
CA TYR A 153 2.46 34.21 20.63
C TYR A 153 3.97 34.51 20.65
N ASN A 154 4.72 34.26 21.72
CA ASN A 154 4.29 34.00 23.08
C ASN A 154 4.24 35.29 23.93
N GLU A 155 4.66 36.42 23.36
CA GLU A 155 4.96 37.70 24.00
C GLU A 155 3.73 38.28 24.70
N PHE A 156 2.57 38.12 24.09
CA PHE A 156 1.34 38.81 24.49
C PHE A 156 0.37 37.93 25.29
N VAL A 157 0.78 36.70 25.64
CA VAL A 157 0.00 35.81 26.52
C VAL A 157 -0.28 36.50 27.87
N CYS A 158 -1.56 36.52 28.27
CA CYS A 158 -2.12 37.25 29.41
C CYS A 158 -1.97 38.78 29.32
N SER A 159 -2.07 39.34 28.12
CA SER A 159 -2.12 40.78 27.87
C SER A 159 -3.52 41.21 27.38
N GLY A 160 -3.65 42.48 26.97
CA GLY A 160 -4.86 43.01 26.35
C GLY A 160 -4.96 42.74 24.85
N TYR A 161 -3.93 42.12 24.27
CA TYR A 161 -3.92 41.66 22.88
C TYR A 161 -4.10 40.14 22.91
N ASN A 162 -5.28 39.75 22.43
CA ASN A 162 -5.82 38.40 22.56
C ASN A 162 -6.74 38.17 21.37
N ASP A 163 -6.13 38.11 20.19
CA ASP A 163 -6.81 37.69 18.98
C ASP A 163 -7.64 36.44 19.22
N VAL A 164 -8.85 36.50 18.69
CA VAL A 164 -9.87 35.48 18.90
C VAL A 164 -10.45 35.04 17.58
N PHE A 165 -10.87 33.78 17.60
CA PHE A 165 -11.52 33.12 16.50
C PHE A 165 -12.86 32.52 16.96
N GLY A 166 -13.85 32.50 16.07
CA GLY A 166 -15.16 31.93 16.36
C GLY A 166 -15.82 31.25 15.18
N PHE A 167 -16.48 30.13 15.47
CA PHE A 167 -17.44 29.47 14.59
C PHE A 167 -18.85 29.67 15.16
N PHE A 168 -19.58 30.63 14.63
CA PHE A 168 -20.90 31.00 15.14
C PHE A 168 -21.98 30.32 14.30
N VAL A 169 -22.65 29.33 14.89
CA VAL A 169 -23.78 28.63 14.26
C VAL A 169 -25.09 29.20 14.80
N SER A 170 -26.04 29.54 13.92
CA SER A 170 -27.38 29.97 14.29
C SER A 170 -28.45 29.28 13.43
N GLY A 171 -29.67 29.16 13.97
CA GLY A 171 -30.78 28.49 13.30
C GLY A 171 -31.71 27.77 14.29
N PRO A 172 -32.68 26.98 13.79
CA PRO A 172 -33.66 26.32 14.64
C PRO A 172 -33.04 25.38 15.67
N GLY A 173 -33.44 25.50 16.94
CA GLY A 173 -32.90 24.68 18.03
C GLY A 173 -31.54 25.14 18.58
N VAL A 174 -30.86 26.08 17.92
CA VAL A 174 -29.63 26.69 18.43
C VAL A 174 -29.97 27.96 19.21
N SER A 175 -29.39 28.10 20.40
CA SER A 175 -29.55 29.28 21.25
C SER A 175 -28.25 29.53 22.00
N GLY A 176 -27.54 30.59 21.62
CA GLY A 176 -26.35 31.06 22.32
C GLY A 176 -26.36 32.57 22.58
N PRO A 177 -25.31 33.09 23.22
CA PRO A 177 -25.23 34.46 23.70
C PRO A 177 -24.86 35.50 22.64
N PHE A 178 -24.57 35.07 21.40
CA PHE A 178 -24.05 35.89 20.31
C PHE A 178 -25.17 36.46 19.42
N LEU A 179 -24.82 37.35 18.49
CA LEU A 179 -25.75 37.94 17.54
C LEU A 179 -26.54 36.86 16.78
N GLY A 180 -27.81 37.17 16.47
CA GLY A 180 -28.71 36.20 15.85
C GLY A 180 -29.09 35.00 16.73
N GLY A 181 -28.69 34.97 18.00
CA GLY A 181 -28.85 33.81 18.89
C GLY A 181 -27.84 32.70 18.60
N ALA A 182 -26.72 33.04 17.93
CA ALA A 182 -25.70 32.09 17.55
C ALA A 182 -24.95 31.50 18.75
N LYS A 183 -24.36 30.32 18.56
CA LYS A 183 -23.49 29.63 19.51
C LYS A 183 -22.10 29.48 18.90
N ASN A 184 -21.05 29.86 19.64
CA ASN A 184 -19.66 29.57 19.25
C ASN A 184 -19.35 28.08 19.46
N ILE A 185 -18.83 27.42 18.43
CA ILE A 185 -18.43 26.00 18.46
C ILE A 185 -16.92 25.80 18.29
N ALA A 186 -16.13 26.88 18.14
CA ALA A 186 -14.67 26.87 18.18
C ALA A 186 -14.18 26.80 19.64
N LEU A 187 -14.28 25.61 20.23
CA LEU A 187 -14.02 25.37 21.65
C LEU A 187 -12.81 24.46 21.86
N ILE A 188 -12.13 24.62 22.99
CA ILE A 188 -11.05 23.73 23.43
C ILE A 188 -11.65 22.34 23.73
N PRO A 189 -11.00 21.24 23.31
CA PRO A 189 -11.58 19.90 23.45
C PRO A 189 -11.98 19.58 24.90
N SER A 190 -13.19 19.03 25.06
CA SER A 190 -13.82 18.68 26.35
C SER A 190 -14.10 19.86 27.30
N THR A 191 -14.04 21.11 26.83
CA THR A 191 -14.41 22.28 27.64
C THR A 191 -15.47 23.15 26.95
N SER A 192 -15.90 24.21 27.66
CA SER A 192 -16.76 25.26 27.10
C SER A 192 -15.97 26.54 26.80
N ASP A 193 -14.65 26.45 26.79
CA ASP A 193 -13.75 27.59 26.65
C ASP A 193 -13.44 27.84 25.17
N TYR A 194 -13.31 29.10 24.79
CA TYR A 194 -13.03 29.48 23.41
C TYR A 194 -11.56 29.29 23.07
N VAL A 195 -11.23 29.27 21.78
CA VAL A 195 -9.85 29.25 21.28
C VAL A 195 -9.35 30.67 20.99
N GLY A 196 -8.21 31.03 21.55
CA GLY A 196 -7.52 32.31 21.38
C GLY A 196 -6.18 32.30 22.14
N ILE A 197 -5.42 33.39 22.08
CA ILE A 197 -4.05 33.45 22.61
C ILE A 197 -3.99 33.20 24.12
N ASN A 198 -4.88 33.83 24.88
CA ASN A 198 -4.92 33.66 26.34
C ASN A 198 -5.44 32.28 26.77
N SER A 199 -6.19 31.58 25.91
CA SER A 199 -6.83 30.31 26.25
C SER A 199 -6.04 29.07 25.83
N VAL A 200 -5.22 29.15 24.78
CA VAL A 200 -4.30 28.08 24.35
C VAL A 200 -2.91 28.68 24.18
N ASN A 201 -1.96 28.35 25.07
CA ASN A 201 -0.62 28.96 25.11
C ASN A 201 0.41 28.03 25.78
N ASN A 202 1.66 28.49 25.89
CA ASN A 202 2.77 27.74 26.49
C ASN A 202 2.73 27.61 28.04
N GLY A 203 1.68 28.09 28.71
CA GLY A 203 1.50 27.99 30.15
C GLY A 203 2.31 29.00 30.96
N THR A 204 2.90 30.01 30.32
CA THR A 204 3.63 31.09 30.96
C THR A 204 3.06 32.45 30.58
N ILE A 205 3.15 33.42 31.49
CA ILE A 205 2.78 34.81 31.19
C ILE A 205 3.83 35.38 30.23
N GLY A 206 3.38 35.91 29.10
CA GLY A 206 4.23 36.53 28.09
C GLY A 206 4.95 37.77 28.61
N SER A 207 5.98 38.22 27.88
CA SER A 207 6.79 39.36 28.29
C SER A 207 6.02 40.68 28.37
N ALA A 208 4.95 40.82 27.58
CA ALA A 208 3.99 41.94 27.60
C ALA A 208 2.76 41.66 28.48
N GLY A 209 2.60 40.43 28.99
CA GLY A 209 1.51 40.02 29.86
C GLY A 209 1.67 40.44 31.31
N PHE A 210 0.59 40.31 32.10
CA PHE A 210 0.62 40.61 33.54
C PHE A 210 -0.16 39.57 34.37
N PRO A 211 0.21 39.37 35.66
CA PRO A 211 -0.53 38.47 36.55
C PRO A 211 -2.00 38.87 36.69
N GLY A 212 -2.89 37.95 36.33
CA GLY A 212 -4.34 38.17 36.28
C GLY A 212 -4.86 38.76 34.97
N GLY A 213 -4.02 38.86 33.93
CA GLY A 213 -4.44 39.17 32.56
C GLY A 213 -5.16 38.01 31.87
N CYS A 214 -4.87 36.76 32.28
CA CYS A 214 -5.66 35.58 31.95
C CYS A 214 -6.60 35.17 33.09
N GLY A 215 -7.64 34.39 32.76
CA GLY A 215 -8.59 33.79 33.72
C GLY A 215 -9.94 34.52 33.79
N GLY A 216 -10.36 35.16 32.70
CA GLY A 216 -11.69 35.75 32.53
C GLY A 216 -12.78 34.70 32.25
N PRO A 217 -14.07 35.09 32.13
CA PRO A 217 -15.14 34.18 31.76
C PRO A 217 -14.90 33.52 30.40
N GLY A 218 -14.75 32.18 30.37
CA GLY A 218 -14.47 31.41 29.15
C GLY A 218 -12.98 31.31 28.78
N ASP A 219 -12.09 31.89 29.58
CA ASP A 219 -10.64 31.79 29.44
C ASP A 219 -10.07 30.87 30.55
N PRO A 220 -9.53 29.68 30.22
CA PRO A 220 -8.97 28.73 31.16
C PRO A 220 -7.59 29.16 31.70
N GLY A 221 -7.03 30.24 31.17
CA GLY A 221 -5.70 30.75 31.44
C GLY A 221 -4.59 29.78 31.01
N LEU A 222 -3.55 29.70 31.83
CA LEU A 222 -2.28 29.04 31.49
C LEU A 222 -2.29 27.49 31.54
N ASN A 223 -3.46 26.86 31.46
CA ASN A 223 -3.61 25.43 31.76
C ASN A 223 -3.64 24.53 30.51
N GLN A 224 -3.90 25.08 29.32
CA GLN A 224 -4.18 24.30 28.10
C GLN A 224 -2.98 24.13 27.17
N THR A 225 -1.81 23.87 27.75
CA THR A 225 -0.55 23.77 27.01
C THR A 225 -0.48 22.57 26.05
N ALA A 226 -1.30 21.54 26.27
CA ALA A 226 -1.33 20.34 25.43
C ALA A 226 -1.84 20.61 24.00
N TYR A 227 -2.59 21.69 23.80
CA TYR A 227 -3.14 22.08 22.51
C TYR A 227 -2.35 23.18 21.82
N TYR A 228 -1.20 23.58 22.39
CA TYR A 228 -0.35 24.65 21.87
C TYR A 228 0.93 24.08 21.23
N VAL A 229 1.30 24.62 20.07
CA VAL A 229 2.54 24.35 19.36
C VAL A 229 3.36 25.63 19.32
N ASP A 230 4.53 25.58 19.95
CA ASP A 230 5.51 26.67 19.96
C ASP A 230 6.36 26.60 18.68
N ASN A 231 5.94 27.33 17.63
CA ASN A 231 6.60 27.28 16.33
C ASN A 231 8.01 27.89 16.40
N GLU A 232 8.17 28.96 17.19
CA GLU A 232 9.46 29.60 17.44
C GLU A 232 10.47 28.61 18.05
N ALA A 233 10.07 27.86 19.08
CA ALA A 233 10.92 26.84 19.70
C ALA A 233 11.26 25.66 18.77
N LEU A 234 10.40 25.38 17.78
CA LEU A 234 10.64 24.37 16.74
C LEU A 234 11.52 24.88 15.58
N GLY A 235 11.95 26.15 15.64
CA GLY A 235 12.81 26.77 14.64
C GLY A 235 12.08 27.24 13.39
N GLY A 236 10.75 27.35 13.45
CA GLY A 236 9.96 28.20 12.57
C GLY A 236 10.10 27.94 11.08
N GLN A 237 10.28 26.70 10.62
CA GLN A 237 10.79 26.47 9.26
C GLN A 237 9.79 26.67 8.13
N SER A 238 8.49 26.46 8.38
CA SER A 238 7.47 26.29 7.33
C SER A 238 6.26 27.21 7.43
N VAL A 239 6.11 27.92 8.55
CA VAL A 239 4.99 28.82 8.86
C VAL A 239 5.56 30.05 9.55
N GLN A 240 5.01 31.22 9.26
CA GLN A 240 5.47 32.51 9.79
C GLN A 240 5.07 32.74 11.24
N TYR A 241 3.84 32.38 11.63
CA TYR A 241 3.32 32.56 12.99
C TYR A 241 4.23 32.05 14.10
N ASP A 242 4.38 32.82 15.18
CA ASP A 242 5.18 32.46 16.36
C ASP A 242 4.64 31.23 17.12
N GLY A 243 3.31 31.06 17.11
CA GLY A 243 2.64 29.93 17.74
C GLY A 243 1.32 29.58 17.07
N PHE A 244 0.89 28.34 17.25
CA PHE A 244 -0.40 27.88 16.74
C PHE A 244 -0.95 26.69 17.55
N THR A 245 -2.22 26.36 17.37
CA THR A 245 -2.83 25.22 18.05
C THR A 245 -2.46 23.88 17.38
N THR A 246 -2.53 22.77 18.12
CA THR A 246 -2.71 21.45 17.47
C THR A 246 -3.96 21.46 16.60
N VAL A 247 -4.14 20.50 15.70
CA VAL A 247 -5.40 20.40 14.94
C VAL A 247 -6.57 20.15 15.89
N LEU A 248 -7.51 21.09 15.94
CA LEU A 248 -8.72 21.02 16.76
C LEU A 248 -9.92 20.66 15.89
N THR A 249 -10.96 20.13 16.52
CA THR A 249 -12.23 19.78 15.86
C THR A 249 -13.37 20.57 16.49
N ALA A 250 -14.05 21.40 15.70
CA ALA A 250 -15.29 22.04 16.09
C ALA A 250 -16.46 21.16 15.68
N GLN A 251 -17.43 20.96 16.58
CA GLN A 251 -18.60 20.13 16.33
C GLN A 251 -19.81 20.62 17.10
N THR A 252 -21.00 20.40 16.55
CA THR A 252 -22.25 20.71 17.26
C THR A 252 -23.40 19.83 16.78
N THR A 253 -24.40 19.68 17.64
CA THR A 253 -25.68 19.05 17.32
C THR A 253 -26.63 20.02 16.64
N LEU A 254 -27.38 19.52 15.66
CA LEU A 254 -28.34 20.22 14.85
C LEU A 254 -29.58 19.35 14.60
N ILE A 255 -30.64 19.97 14.07
CA ILE A 255 -31.83 19.28 13.60
C ILE A 255 -31.62 18.98 12.10
N PRO A 256 -31.69 17.71 11.66
CA PRO A 256 -31.52 17.39 10.24
C PRO A 256 -32.53 18.06 9.31
N CYS A 257 -32.20 18.19 8.02
CA CYS A 257 -32.98 18.85 6.95
C CYS A 257 -33.49 20.25 7.33
N THR A 258 -32.67 20.97 8.08
CA THR A 258 -32.97 22.34 8.48
C THR A 258 -31.82 23.22 8.03
N VAL A 259 -32.16 24.39 7.52
CA VAL A 259 -31.17 25.39 7.12
C VAL A 259 -30.66 26.11 8.36
N TYR A 260 -29.34 26.11 8.50
CA TYR A 260 -28.57 26.84 9.49
C TYR A 260 -27.69 27.88 8.82
N HIS A 261 -27.27 28.86 9.61
CA HIS A 261 -26.34 29.89 9.17
C HIS A 261 -25.02 29.74 9.93
N MET A 262 -23.92 29.66 9.19
CA MET A 262 -22.55 29.60 9.70
C MET A 262 -21.87 30.95 9.46
N LYS A 263 -21.30 31.52 10.52
CA LYS A 263 -20.36 32.64 10.47
C LYS A 263 -19.01 32.20 11.04
N ILE A 264 -17.98 32.23 10.22
CA ILE A 264 -16.58 31.98 10.59
C ILE A 264 -15.89 33.33 10.65
N ALA A 265 -15.35 33.72 11.81
CA ALA A 265 -14.74 35.04 11.98
C ALA A 265 -13.43 34.96 12.77
N VAL A 266 -12.43 35.72 12.30
CA VAL A 266 -11.17 36.00 13.00
C VAL A 266 -10.89 37.50 12.94
N ALA A 267 -10.36 38.07 14.01
CA ALA A 267 -10.06 39.51 14.11
C ALA A 267 -8.95 39.75 15.14
N ASP A 268 -8.21 40.84 14.93
CA ASP A 268 -7.16 41.29 15.84
C ASP A 268 -7.82 41.94 17.07
N ALA A 269 -7.36 41.64 18.27
CA ALA A 269 -7.93 42.19 19.50
C ALA A 269 -6.99 43.22 20.13
N GLY A 270 -7.52 44.41 20.45
CA GLY A 270 -6.78 45.46 21.13
C GLY A 270 -5.98 46.37 20.19
N ASP A 271 -5.33 45.83 19.16
CA ASP A 271 -4.84 46.57 18.00
C ASP A 271 -5.15 45.83 16.68
N GLY A 272 -4.62 46.32 15.55
CA GLY A 272 -4.82 45.70 14.23
C GLY A 272 -3.49 45.58 13.49
N ILE A 273 -2.41 45.28 14.22
CA ILE A 273 -1.03 45.32 13.70
C ILE A 273 -0.44 43.92 13.54
N TYR A 274 -0.68 43.01 14.48
CA TYR A 274 -0.18 41.64 14.45
C TYR A 274 -1.28 40.72 13.95
N ASP A 275 -0.98 39.90 12.94
CA ASP A 275 -2.00 39.13 12.27
C ASP A 275 -2.16 37.72 12.84
N SER A 276 -3.39 37.22 12.76
CA SER A 276 -3.80 35.88 13.13
C SER A 276 -4.40 35.15 11.93
N GLY A 277 -4.11 33.84 11.84
CA GLY A 277 -4.54 32.97 10.76
C GLY A 277 -5.34 31.77 11.25
N VAL A 278 -6.38 31.40 10.52
CA VAL A 278 -7.14 30.17 10.73
C VAL A 278 -7.05 29.28 9.51
N PHE A 279 -6.44 28.12 9.69
CA PHE A 279 -6.29 27.08 8.69
C PHE A 279 -7.43 26.08 8.83
N LEU A 280 -8.32 26.09 7.85
CA LEU A 280 -9.50 25.24 7.75
C LEU A 280 -9.17 24.05 6.85
N GLU A 281 -9.19 22.81 7.36
CA GLU A 281 -8.79 21.62 6.58
C GLU A 281 -9.77 21.34 5.44
N ALA A 282 -9.24 21.03 4.25
CA ALA A 282 -10.04 20.62 3.09
C ALA A 282 -10.90 19.39 3.39
N ALA A 283 -12.09 19.35 2.82
CA ALA A 283 -13.08 18.29 3.04
C ALA A 283 -13.34 17.98 4.53
N SER A 284 -13.18 18.94 5.43
CA SER A 284 -13.46 18.74 6.87
C SER A 284 -14.83 19.26 7.30
N PHE A 285 -15.47 20.12 6.50
CA PHE A 285 -16.81 20.62 6.79
C PHE A 285 -17.87 19.67 6.25
N GLY A 286 -18.35 18.78 7.10
CA GLY A 286 -19.27 17.72 6.72
C GLY A 286 -20.36 17.48 7.74
N ALA A 287 -21.39 16.76 7.31
CA ALA A 287 -22.34 16.16 8.23
C ALA A 287 -21.63 15.09 9.04
N VAL A 288 -21.88 15.04 10.35
CA VAL A 288 -21.35 13.99 11.21
C VAL A 288 -22.39 12.88 11.27
N GLY A 289 -22.09 11.79 10.58
CA GLY A 289 -22.83 10.54 10.69
C GLY A 289 -22.47 9.77 11.96
N ILE A 290 -22.94 8.54 12.05
CA ILE A 290 -22.56 7.63 13.12
C ILE A 290 -21.09 7.25 12.96
N GLN A 291 -20.30 7.51 13.99
CA GLN A 291 -18.88 7.20 14.02
C GLN A 291 -18.63 5.85 14.65
N ILE A 292 -17.72 5.07 14.07
CA ILE A 292 -17.11 3.91 14.73
C ILE A 292 -15.70 4.30 15.15
N GLU A 293 -15.46 4.26 16.45
CA GLU A 293 -14.15 4.46 17.03
C GLU A 293 -13.65 3.18 17.66
N VAL A 294 -12.33 3.03 17.62
CA VAL A 294 -11.62 1.98 18.29
C VAL A 294 -10.87 2.57 19.48
N GLY A 295 -10.95 1.93 20.65
CA GLY A 295 -10.37 2.43 21.89
C GLY A 295 -8.86 2.78 21.76
N SER A 296 -8.53 4.01 22.19
CA SER A 296 -7.30 4.80 21.95
C SER A 296 -7.45 5.78 20.78
N VAL A 297 -7.86 7.01 21.14
CA VAL A 297 -8.24 8.12 20.26
C VAL A 297 -7.23 8.34 19.11
N GLY A 298 -7.70 8.22 17.86
CA GLY A 298 -7.06 8.80 16.68
C GLY A 298 -6.20 7.90 15.80
N SER A 299 -6.14 6.57 16.03
CA SER A 299 -5.50 5.65 15.08
C SER A 299 -6.54 4.92 14.22
N SER A 300 -6.34 4.90 12.91
CA SER A 300 -7.18 4.15 11.96
C SER A 300 -6.94 2.63 11.99
N ALA A 301 -5.96 2.16 12.77
CA ALA A 301 -5.64 0.75 12.96
C ALA A 301 -5.30 0.48 14.43
N ALA A 302 -6.17 -0.22 15.15
CA ALA A 302 -5.84 -0.74 16.47
C ALA A 302 -5.42 -2.21 16.39
N THR A 303 -4.54 -2.66 17.28
CA THR A 303 -4.02 -4.04 17.25
C THR A 303 -4.60 -4.86 18.40
N LEU A 304 -5.11 -6.05 18.10
CA LEU A 304 -5.49 -7.10 19.04
C LEU A 304 -4.45 -8.22 18.98
N ILE A 305 -3.97 -8.65 20.14
CA ILE A 305 -3.13 -9.85 20.25
C ILE A 305 -4.02 -11.03 20.66
N GLU A 306 -3.93 -12.13 19.91
CA GLU A 306 -4.70 -13.35 20.14
C GLU A 306 -4.58 -13.86 21.58
N GLY A 307 -5.73 -14.14 22.21
CA GLY A 307 -5.80 -14.66 23.58
C GLY A 307 -5.39 -13.69 24.69
N CYS A 308 -5.01 -12.46 24.35
CA CYS A 308 -4.43 -11.52 25.32
C CYS A 308 -5.21 -10.22 25.48
N ASP A 309 -5.55 -9.58 24.36
CA ASP A 309 -6.16 -8.26 24.37
C ASP A 309 -7.67 -8.34 24.15
N SER A 310 -8.35 -7.36 24.75
CA SER A 310 -9.72 -7.02 24.40
C SER A 310 -9.78 -5.54 24.07
N LEU A 311 -10.54 -5.20 23.05
CA LEU A 311 -10.61 -3.87 22.50
C LEU A 311 -12.04 -3.33 22.57
N LEU A 312 -12.16 -2.05 22.88
CA LEU A 312 -13.44 -1.35 22.98
C LEU A 312 -13.79 -0.71 21.64
N LEU A 313 -14.86 -1.19 21.02
CA LEU A 313 -15.52 -0.55 19.89
C LEU A 313 -16.60 0.41 20.40
N ILE A 314 -16.60 1.64 19.89
CA ILE A 314 -17.55 2.68 20.27
C ILE A 314 -18.28 3.13 19.02
N PHE A 315 -19.59 2.92 18.99
CA PHE A 315 -20.48 3.52 18.00
C PHE A 315 -21.08 4.77 18.62
N SER A 316 -20.85 5.94 18.02
CA SER A 316 -21.26 7.23 18.58
C SER A 316 -21.89 8.15 17.53
N ARG A 317 -22.67 9.14 17.97
CA ARG A 317 -23.24 10.20 17.13
C ARG A 317 -23.24 11.53 17.89
N ALA A 318 -23.54 12.63 17.21
CA ALA A 318 -23.42 13.97 17.77
C ALA A 318 -24.34 14.26 18.97
N GLY A 319 -25.42 13.52 19.22
CA GLY A 319 -26.32 13.74 20.36
C GLY A 319 -27.16 12.52 20.78
N PRO A 320 -27.92 12.62 21.88
CA PRO A 320 -28.73 11.51 22.36
C PRO A 320 -29.94 11.25 21.46
N THR A 321 -30.31 9.97 21.32
CA THR A 321 -31.48 9.56 20.54
C THR A 321 -32.78 9.74 21.34
N THR A 322 -33.90 10.11 20.70
CA THR A 322 -35.24 10.16 21.33
C THR A 322 -36.00 8.83 21.28
N SER A 323 -35.48 7.87 20.50
CA SER A 323 -35.92 6.49 20.37
C SER A 323 -34.71 5.60 20.05
N PRO A 324 -34.72 4.29 20.35
CA PRO A 324 -33.57 3.44 20.08
C PRO A 324 -33.19 3.47 18.60
N LEU A 325 -31.91 3.73 18.30
CA LEU A 325 -31.39 3.80 16.94
C LEU A 325 -30.67 2.51 16.61
N THR A 326 -31.15 1.79 15.60
CA THR A 326 -30.48 0.58 15.09
C THR A 326 -29.54 0.98 13.96
N ILE A 327 -28.30 0.54 14.06
CA ILE A 327 -27.20 0.82 13.14
C ILE A 327 -26.86 -0.49 12.46
N ASN A 328 -26.87 -0.49 11.13
CA ASN A 328 -26.37 -1.61 10.34
C ASN A 328 -24.93 -1.32 9.94
N TYR A 329 -24.06 -2.33 10.05
CA TYR A 329 -22.67 -2.21 9.62
C TYR A 329 -22.22 -3.50 8.94
N ILE A 330 -21.26 -3.35 8.04
CA ILE A 330 -20.66 -4.42 7.26
C ILE A 330 -19.34 -4.78 7.92
N ILE A 331 -19.07 -6.08 8.04
CA ILE A 331 -17.81 -6.62 8.55
C ILE A 331 -17.09 -7.28 7.38
N THR A 332 -15.86 -6.82 7.11
CA THR A 332 -14.95 -7.36 6.11
C THR A 332 -13.56 -7.51 6.73
N GLY A 333 -12.54 -7.80 5.93
CA GLY A 333 -11.18 -8.06 6.40
C GLY A 333 -10.74 -9.49 6.08
N THR A 334 -9.60 -9.89 6.62
CA THR A 334 -9.08 -11.26 6.44
C THR A 334 -9.48 -12.19 7.59
N ALA A 335 -9.76 -11.66 8.77
CA ALA A 335 -10.22 -12.43 9.92
C ALA A 335 -11.72 -12.77 9.80
N THR A 336 -12.07 -13.96 10.26
CA THR A 336 -13.38 -14.59 10.20
C THR A 336 -14.21 -14.30 11.46
N ASN A 337 -15.31 -13.57 11.28
CA ASN A 337 -16.23 -13.18 12.34
C ASN A 337 -16.78 -14.38 13.14
N GLY A 338 -16.53 -14.41 14.45
CA GLY A 338 -16.96 -15.47 15.36
C GLY A 338 -16.06 -16.71 15.37
N VAL A 339 -14.98 -16.73 14.59
CA VAL A 339 -13.96 -17.80 14.58
C VAL A 339 -12.63 -17.29 15.12
N ASP A 340 -12.17 -16.13 14.62
CA ASP A 340 -10.87 -15.56 15.01
C ASP A 340 -11.03 -14.51 16.12
N TYR A 341 -12.25 -13.99 16.29
CA TYR A 341 -12.63 -13.02 17.31
C TYR A 341 -14.11 -13.12 17.68
N ASP A 342 -14.50 -12.44 18.76
CA ASP A 342 -15.89 -12.42 19.25
C ASP A 342 -16.93 -12.13 18.14
N LEU A 343 -18.01 -12.90 18.09
CA LEU A 343 -19.05 -12.75 17.08
C LEU A 343 -19.69 -11.36 17.11
N LEU A 344 -19.47 -10.58 16.05
CA LEU A 344 -20.13 -9.32 15.81
C LEU A 344 -21.47 -9.54 15.07
N PRO A 345 -22.60 -9.04 15.60
CA PRO A 345 -23.95 -9.33 15.09
C PRO A 345 -24.33 -8.58 13.79
N GLY A 346 -23.45 -7.75 13.21
CA GLY A 346 -23.73 -6.94 12.00
C GLY A 346 -24.73 -5.79 12.20
N THR A 347 -25.35 -5.71 13.37
CA THR A 347 -26.23 -4.60 13.78
C THR A 347 -25.97 -4.24 15.23
N ILE A 348 -26.09 -2.96 15.59
CA ILE A 348 -25.97 -2.50 16.98
C ILE A 348 -27.04 -1.45 17.28
N VAL A 349 -27.44 -1.32 18.55
CA VAL A 349 -28.50 -0.39 18.96
C VAL A 349 -27.94 0.64 19.93
N ILE A 350 -27.98 1.93 19.56
CA ILE A 350 -27.81 3.01 20.52
C ILE A 350 -29.15 3.17 21.28
N PRO A 351 -29.17 2.99 22.61
CA PRO A 351 -30.39 3.13 23.40
C PRO A 351 -30.95 4.56 23.37
N THR A 352 -32.26 4.70 23.63
CA THR A 352 -32.89 6.00 23.89
C THR A 352 -32.13 6.77 24.98
N ASP A 353 -32.08 8.09 24.84
CA ASP A 353 -31.37 9.03 25.71
C ASP A 353 -29.84 8.79 25.78
N SER A 354 -29.30 7.95 24.90
CA SER A 354 -27.86 7.76 24.69
C SER A 354 -27.42 8.26 23.32
N SER A 355 -26.18 8.76 23.24
CA SER A 355 -25.50 9.16 22.00
C SER A 355 -24.47 8.14 21.54
N SER A 356 -24.28 7.05 22.30
CA SER A 356 -23.33 6.00 21.95
C SER A 356 -23.71 4.64 22.54
N VAL A 357 -23.06 3.61 22.01
CA VAL A 357 -23.05 2.25 22.52
C VAL A 357 -21.63 1.69 22.40
N GLN A 358 -21.26 0.87 23.39
CA GLN A 358 -19.93 0.30 23.50
C GLN A 358 -20.01 -1.22 23.40
N PHE A 359 -19.04 -1.82 22.72
CA PHE A 359 -18.94 -3.25 22.52
C PHE A 359 -17.48 -3.70 22.67
N ASN A 360 -17.22 -4.73 23.46
CA ASN A 360 -15.88 -5.29 23.59
C ASN A 360 -15.69 -6.43 22.60
N ILE A 361 -14.50 -6.49 21.99
CA ILE A 361 -14.09 -7.55 21.08
C ILE A 361 -12.74 -8.10 21.54
N GLY A 362 -12.66 -9.40 21.78
CA GLY A 362 -11.41 -10.15 21.99
C GLY A 362 -11.09 -11.03 20.80
N ALA A 363 -9.79 -11.21 20.52
CA ALA A 363 -9.29 -12.18 19.55
C ALA A 363 -9.03 -13.53 20.25
N PHE A 364 -9.42 -14.64 19.62
CA PHE A 364 -9.25 -15.97 20.20
C PHE A 364 -7.83 -16.49 19.98
N LEU A 365 -7.30 -17.27 20.93
CA LEU A 365 -6.08 -18.04 20.75
C LEU A 365 -6.45 -19.44 20.27
N ASP A 366 -6.16 -19.76 19.02
CA ASP A 366 -6.48 -21.06 18.42
C ASP A 366 -5.22 -21.88 18.05
N GLY A 367 -4.04 -21.25 18.09
CA GLY A 367 -2.74 -21.88 17.90
C GLY A 367 -2.38 -22.16 16.43
N LEU A 368 -3.08 -21.54 15.47
CA LEU A 368 -2.77 -21.67 14.06
C LEU A 368 -1.85 -20.51 13.59
N PRO A 369 -0.82 -20.77 12.75
CA PRO A 369 -0.03 -19.70 12.17
C PRO A 369 -0.76 -19.09 10.97
N GLU A 370 -1.54 -18.04 11.20
CA GLU A 370 -2.39 -17.40 10.16
C GLU A 370 -1.81 -16.10 9.59
N GLY A 371 -0.88 -15.49 10.32
CA GLY A 371 -0.24 -14.23 9.92
C GLY A 371 -1.02 -13.02 10.43
N VAL A 372 -0.66 -11.82 9.96
CA VAL A 372 -1.37 -10.60 10.38
C VAL A 372 -2.73 -10.54 9.69
N GLU A 373 -3.79 -10.52 10.48
CA GLU A 373 -5.16 -10.46 9.98
C GLU A 373 -5.81 -9.10 10.23
N THR A 374 -6.90 -8.81 9.53
CA THR A 374 -7.65 -7.56 9.70
C THR A 374 -9.14 -7.79 9.87
N ILE A 375 -9.78 -6.93 10.67
CA ILE A 375 -11.22 -6.74 10.77
C ILE A 375 -11.49 -5.31 10.30
N THR A 376 -12.33 -5.14 9.28
CA THR A 376 -12.77 -3.84 8.79
C THR A 376 -14.27 -3.72 8.99
N ILE A 377 -14.68 -2.77 9.83
CA ILE A 377 -16.08 -2.49 10.13
C ILE A 377 -16.46 -1.21 9.39
N THR A 378 -17.50 -1.28 8.56
CA THR A 378 -17.98 -0.16 7.74
C THR A 378 -19.45 0.10 8.02
N ILE A 379 -19.79 1.31 8.47
CA ILE A 379 -21.14 1.85 8.34
C ILE A 379 -21.23 2.40 6.91
N PRO A 380 -22.05 1.80 6.03
CA PRO A 380 -22.17 2.29 4.67
C PRO A 380 -22.84 3.67 4.66
N ALA A 381 -22.52 4.44 3.62
CA ALA A 381 -23.29 5.62 3.28
C ALA A 381 -24.71 5.16 2.90
N ASP A 382 -25.74 5.69 3.53
CA ASP A 382 -27.06 5.73 2.93
C ASP A 382 -27.27 7.19 2.57
N LEU A 383 -27.24 7.49 1.28
CA LEU A 383 -27.47 8.85 0.72
C LEU A 383 -28.77 8.87 -0.12
N THR A 384 -29.56 7.80 -0.03
CA THR A 384 -30.73 7.56 -0.88
C THR A 384 -32.01 7.42 -0.08
N ASN A 385 -31.93 7.40 1.25
CA ASN A 385 -33.11 7.32 2.06
C ASN A 385 -33.80 8.67 2.03
N THR A 386 -34.97 8.74 1.41
CA THR A 386 -35.85 9.93 1.31
C THR A 386 -36.32 10.52 2.67
N THR A 387 -35.65 10.16 3.77
CA THR A 387 -35.83 10.69 5.12
C THR A 387 -34.56 11.36 5.62
N CYS A 388 -34.72 12.45 6.36
CA CYS A 388 -33.68 13.33 6.92
C CYS A 388 -32.72 12.71 7.96
N LEU A 389 -32.38 11.44 7.86
CA LEU A 389 -31.44 10.73 8.74
C LEU A 389 -30.60 9.78 7.88
N ASP A 390 -30.12 10.28 6.75
CA ASP A 390 -29.13 9.58 5.92
C ASP A 390 -27.78 9.64 6.62
N ASP A 391 -27.06 8.51 6.61
CA ASP A 391 -25.81 8.37 7.36
C ASP A 391 -24.60 8.59 6.46
N VAL A 392 -23.56 9.23 7.02
CA VAL A 392 -22.27 9.43 6.34
C VAL A 392 -21.41 8.19 6.61
N PRO A 393 -20.70 7.65 5.61
CA PRO A 393 -19.95 6.41 5.80
C PRO A 393 -18.87 6.58 6.87
N SER A 394 -18.73 5.57 7.74
CA SER A 394 -17.71 5.52 8.78
C SER A 394 -17.01 4.16 8.77
N VAL A 395 -15.69 4.16 8.91
CA VAL A 395 -14.87 2.94 8.81
C VAL A 395 -13.90 2.85 9.98
N ALA A 396 -13.82 1.67 10.59
CA ALA A 396 -12.80 1.30 11.56
C ALA A 396 -12.07 0.04 11.10
N THR A 397 -10.74 0.02 11.26
CA THR A 397 -9.92 -1.18 11.00
C THR A 397 -9.21 -1.62 12.29
N ILE A 398 -9.26 -2.91 12.55
CA ILE A 398 -8.54 -3.60 13.63
C ILE A 398 -7.62 -4.62 12.99
N THR A 399 -6.42 -4.76 13.52
CA THR A 399 -5.42 -5.74 13.12
C THR A 399 -5.33 -6.81 14.20
N ILE A 400 -5.40 -8.09 13.83
CA ILE A 400 -5.10 -9.21 14.72
C ILE A 400 -3.69 -9.69 14.44
N VAL A 401 -2.91 -9.93 15.49
CA VAL A 401 -1.56 -10.50 15.38
C VAL A 401 -1.45 -11.77 16.22
N ASN A 402 -0.91 -12.83 15.61
CA ASN A 402 -0.61 -14.07 16.32
C ASN A 402 0.47 -13.87 17.39
N THR A 403 0.41 -14.71 18.41
CA THR A 403 1.51 -14.87 19.38
C THR A 403 2.38 -16.06 19.00
N GLU A 404 3.70 -15.89 19.03
CA GLU A 404 4.62 -17.03 18.99
C GLU A 404 4.44 -17.87 20.27
N PRO A 405 4.51 -19.21 20.23
CA PRO A 405 4.42 -20.02 21.45
C PRO A 405 5.50 -19.64 22.47
N LEU A 406 5.17 -19.59 23.76
CA LEU A 406 6.16 -19.40 24.82
C LEU A 406 7.15 -20.58 24.83
N VAL A 407 8.45 -20.29 24.90
CA VAL A 407 9.55 -21.26 24.96
C VAL A 407 10.47 -20.91 26.13
N LEU A 408 10.85 -21.91 26.92
CA LEU A 408 11.78 -21.79 28.03
C LEU A 408 12.99 -22.70 27.82
N GLN A 409 14.20 -22.14 27.83
CA GLN A 409 15.45 -22.90 27.76
C GLN A 409 16.29 -22.68 29.02
N ALA A 410 16.53 -23.75 29.78
CA ALA A 410 17.41 -23.76 30.94
C ALA A 410 18.82 -24.29 30.61
N MET A 411 19.82 -23.90 31.42
CA MET A 411 21.16 -24.50 31.34
C MET A 411 21.18 -25.96 31.80
N SER A 412 22.18 -26.71 31.36
CA SER A 412 22.38 -28.11 31.79
C SER A 412 22.85 -28.22 33.24
N ASP A 413 22.54 -29.36 33.87
CA ASP A 413 23.06 -29.76 35.17
C ASP A 413 24.58 -29.59 35.30
N THR A 414 25.04 -29.07 36.44
CA THR A 414 26.44 -28.65 36.65
C THR A 414 26.95 -29.04 38.04
N THR A 415 28.26 -29.27 38.19
CA THR A 415 28.91 -29.66 39.46
C THR A 415 29.88 -28.58 39.96
N ILE A 416 29.84 -28.26 41.26
CA ILE A 416 30.68 -27.24 41.92
C ILE A 416 31.31 -27.74 43.23
N CYS A 417 32.26 -26.99 43.81
CA CYS A 417 32.71 -27.26 45.18
C CYS A 417 31.69 -26.69 46.20
N PRO A 418 31.63 -27.23 47.43
CA PRO A 418 30.78 -26.68 48.47
C PRO A 418 31.05 -25.19 48.68
N GLY A 419 30.03 -24.35 48.48
CA GLY A 419 30.13 -22.91 48.68
C GLY A 419 30.70 -22.10 47.51
N ASP A 420 30.84 -22.70 46.32
CA ASP A 420 31.13 -21.96 45.08
C ASP A 420 29.86 -21.24 44.57
N ASN A 421 30.06 -20.11 43.87
CA ASN A 421 28.98 -19.39 43.20
C ASN A 421 28.82 -19.88 41.76
N LEU A 422 27.62 -20.33 41.40
CA LEU A 422 27.23 -20.71 40.05
C LEU A 422 26.09 -19.81 39.55
N PRO A 423 26.28 -18.97 38.52
CA PRO A 423 25.17 -18.28 37.87
C PRO A 423 24.30 -19.30 37.12
N LEU A 424 23.03 -19.42 37.52
CA LEU A 424 22.02 -20.13 36.74
C LEU A 424 21.61 -19.27 35.54
N ASN A 425 21.25 -19.91 34.43
CA ASN A 425 20.78 -19.23 33.23
C ASN A 425 19.51 -19.90 32.71
N ALA A 426 18.45 -19.12 32.58
CA ALA A 426 17.20 -19.49 31.92
C ALA A 426 16.82 -18.38 30.93
N ILE A 427 16.52 -18.75 29.69
CA ILE A 427 16.16 -17.83 28.61
C ILE A 427 14.75 -18.17 28.18
N ALA A 428 13.84 -17.22 28.34
CA ALA A 428 12.51 -17.28 27.75
C ALA A 428 12.48 -16.53 26.40
N SER A 429 11.77 -17.09 25.44
CA SER A 429 11.56 -16.54 24.09
C SER A 429 10.19 -16.97 23.56
N GLY A 430 9.64 -16.27 22.58
CA GLY A 430 8.23 -16.47 22.18
C GLY A 430 7.27 -15.95 23.26
N GLY A 431 5.96 -16.02 23.05
CA GLY A 431 4.97 -15.33 23.87
C GLY A 431 5.13 -13.80 23.82
N ILE A 432 4.49 -13.09 24.75
CA ILE A 432 4.56 -11.62 24.83
C ILE A 432 5.75 -11.16 25.68
N PRO A 433 6.63 -10.26 25.18
CA PRO A 433 7.79 -9.77 25.93
C PRO A 433 7.42 -9.05 27.24
N GLY A 434 7.64 -9.73 28.37
CA GLY A 434 7.41 -9.22 29.73
C GLY A 434 7.58 -10.32 30.77
N TYR A 435 8.51 -11.24 30.52
CA TYR A 435 8.57 -12.52 31.24
C TYR A 435 8.79 -12.36 32.74
N THR A 436 7.96 -13.04 33.52
CA THR A 436 8.10 -13.18 34.97
C THR A 436 8.71 -14.54 35.30
N TYR A 437 9.82 -14.54 36.04
CA TYR A 437 10.52 -15.76 36.47
C TYR A 437 10.22 -16.07 37.93
N THR A 438 10.08 -17.34 38.28
CA THR A 438 9.96 -17.81 39.66
C THR A 438 10.83 -19.05 39.89
N TRP A 439 11.79 -18.99 40.81
CA TRP A 439 12.69 -20.08 41.14
C TRP A 439 12.34 -20.77 42.47
N THR A 440 12.32 -22.10 42.48
CA THR A 440 12.12 -22.92 43.68
C THR A 440 13.09 -24.10 43.75
N PRO A 441 13.69 -24.43 44.91
CA PRO A 441 13.66 -23.69 46.18
C PRO A 441 14.50 -22.42 46.10
N GLY A 442 14.07 -21.34 46.76
CA GLY A 442 14.81 -20.06 46.80
C GLY A 442 16.06 -20.06 47.69
N THR A 443 16.39 -21.18 48.33
CA THR A 443 17.51 -21.29 49.27
C THR A 443 18.85 -21.24 48.55
N ASN A 444 19.78 -20.42 49.06
CA ASN A 444 21.11 -20.20 48.49
C ASN A 444 21.10 -19.66 47.04
N LEU A 445 20.02 -18.99 46.62
CA LEU A 445 19.96 -18.18 45.39
C LEU A 445 20.12 -16.70 45.72
N SER A 446 20.72 -15.92 44.80
CA SER A 446 20.82 -14.45 44.94
C SER A 446 19.49 -13.72 44.77
N CYS A 447 18.57 -14.28 43.97
CA CYS A 447 17.20 -13.81 43.75
C CYS A 447 16.31 -14.99 43.35
N THR A 448 15.00 -14.88 43.56
CA THR A 448 14.03 -15.91 43.15
C THR A 448 13.18 -15.49 41.95
N ASN A 449 13.29 -14.23 41.52
CA ASN A 449 12.42 -13.61 40.51
C ASN A 449 13.20 -12.96 39.35
N CYS A 450 14.36 -13.50 39.04
CA CYS A 450 15.29 -12.96 38.05
C CYS A 450 15.66 -14.08 37.06
N PRO A 451 16.01 -13.78 35.80
CA PRO A 451 16.38 -14.79 34.81
C PRO A 451 17.68 -15.53 35.15
N ASN A 452 18.62 -14.84 35.83
CA ASN A 452 19.98 -15.35 36.09
C ASN A 452 20.38 -15.25 37.58
N PRO A 453 19.78 -16.04 38.49
CA PRO A 453 20.19 -16.06 39.89
C PRO A 453 21.54 -16.76 40.09
N ILE A 454 22.31 -16.34 41.09
CA ILE A 454 23.54 -17.02 41.50
C ILE A 454 23.21 -18.03 42.59
N ALA A 455 23.46 -19.31 42.32
CA ALA A 455 23.32 -20.42 43.27
C ALA A 455 24.63 -20.68 44.04
N ASN A 456 24.53 -20.89 45.35
CA ASN A 456 25.62 -21.28 46.25
C ASN A 456 25.24 -22.48 47.15
N PRO A 457 24.84 -23.63 46.59
CA PRO A 457 24.42 -24.76 47.42
C PRO A 457 25.62 -25.46 48.08
N GLY A 458 25.45 -25.85 49.35
CA GLY A 458 26.46 -26.63 50.10
C GLY A 458 26.32 -28.15 49.93
N VAL A 459 25.24 -28.61 49.31
CA VAL A 459 24.91 -30.00 48.98
C VAL A 459 24.19 -30.03 47.63
N THR A 460 24.15 -31.17 46.95
CA THR A 460 23.42 -31.29 45.69
C THR A 460 21.97 -30.79 45.82
N THR A 461 21.57 -29.84 44.98
CA THR A 461 20.26 -29.16 45.02
C THR A 461 19.72 -29.04 43.60
N THR A 462 18.44 -29.39 43.40
CA THR A 462 17.70 -29.16 42.15
C THR A 462 16.85 -27.90 42.29
N TYR A 463 16.97 -26.99 41.33
CA TYR A 463 16.23 -25.74 41.21
C TYR A 463 15.29 -25.80 40.01
N THR A 464 14.00 -25.57 40.23
CA THR A 464 12.96 -25.44 39.21
C THR A 464 12.74 -23.96 38.90
N VAL A 465 12.77 -23.58 37.63
CA VAL A 465 12.36 -22.26 37.13
C VAL A 465 11.00 -22.38 36.46
N GLU A 466 10.07 -21.52 36.88
CA GLU A 466 8.78 -21.30 36.24
C GLU A 466 8.81 -19.94 35.54
N VAL A 467 8.33 -19.89 34.29
CA VAL A 467 8.21 -18.65 33.51
C VAL A 467 6.82 -18.49 32.95
N THR A 468 6.28 -17.30 33.12
CA THR A 468 5.04 -16.81 32.52
C THR A 468 5.37 -15.57 31.69
N ASP A 469 4.75 -15.40 30.53
CA ASP A 469 4.88 -14.19 29.72
C ASP A 469 4.00 -13.03 30.25
N ASP A 470 4.00 -11.87 29.57
CA ASP A 470 3.22 -10.70 30.03
C ASP A 470 1.69 -10.92 29.92
N CYS A 471 1.27 -11.89 29.09
CA CYS A 471 -0.13 -12.23 28.87
C CYS A 471 -0.73 -13.05 30.02
N GLY A 472 0.10 -13.87 30.68
CA GLY A 472 -0.33 -14.64 31.85
C GLY A 472 -1.15 -15.89 31.54
N THR A 473 -1.37 -16.21 30.26
CA THR A 473 -2.21 -17.33 29.80
C THR A 473 -1.44 -18.66 29.78
N ASP A 474 -0.14 -18.64 29.50
CA ASP A 474 0.74 -19.81 29.45
C ASP A 474 1.87 -19.76 30.49
N THR A 475 2.23 -20.92 31.03
CA THR A 475 3.33 -21.07 32.01
C THR A 475 4.17 -22.31 31.71
N LEU A 476 5.50 -22.14 31.65
CA LEU A 476 6.46 -23.22 31.43
C LEU A 476 7.37 -23.43 32.64
N THR A 477 7.82 -24.67 32.85
CA THR A 477 8.71 -25.03 33.95
C THR A 477 9.88 -25.89 33.47
N GLU A 478 11.08 -25.63 33.99
CA GLU A 478 12.30 -26.41 33.74
C GLU A 478 13.12 -26.64 35.02
N ASP A 479 13.86 -27.74 35.09
CA ASP A 479 14.69 -28.13 36.24
C ASP A 479 16.20 -28.04 35.96
N ILE A 480 16.97 -27.56 36.93
CA ILE A 480 18.45 -27.51 36.90
C ILE A 480 19.00 -28.13 38.19
N THR A 481 19.80 -29.20 38.06
CA THR A 481 20.48 -29.83 39.21
C THR A 481 21.91 -29.33 39.36
N VAL A 482 22.22 -28.76 40.53
CA VAL A 482 23.58 -28.34 40.93
C VAL A 482 24.17 -29.35 41.90
N ASN A 483 25.18 -30.09 41.46
CA ASN A 483 25.87 -31.14 42.23
C ASN A 483 27.07 -30.58 43.03
N VAL A 484 27.38 -31.16 44.21
CA VAL A 484 28.47 -30.66 45.10
C VAL A 484 29.45 -31.78 45.53
N GLY A 485 30.80 -31.61 45.38
CA GLY A 485 31.82 -32.67 45.66
C GLY A 485 33.18 -32.24 46.28
N GLY A 486 33.98 -33.17 46.85
CA GLY A 486 35.29 -32.94 47.54
C GLY A 486 36.43 -33.96 47.24
N MET A 487 37.68 -33.78 47.74
CA MET A 487 38.83 -34.66 47.40
C MET A 487 38.62 -36.12 47.82
N SER A 488 38.87 -37.05 46.90
CA SER A 488 38.78 -38.50 47.15
C SER A 488 39.95 -39.24 46.52
N VAL A 489 40.37 -40.33 47.16
CA VAL A 489 41.16 -41.37 46.49
C VAL A 489 40.22 -42.51 46.19
N GLY A 490 40.22 -42.95 44.95
CA GLY A 490 39.39 -44.03 44.47
C GLY A 490 40.22 -44.97 43.61
N PRO A 491 39.87 -46.25 43.56
CA PRO A 491 40.38 -47.13 42.53
C PRO A 491 39.85 -46.67 41.17
N THR A 492 40.68 -46.76 40.15
CA THR A 492 40.36 -46.38 38.77
C THR A 492 40.84 -47.45 37.82
N ASN A 493 40.11 -47.59 36.72
CA ASN A 493 40.18 -48.70 35.80
C ASN A 493 39.71 -50.02 36.45
N ASN A 494 40.55 -50.64 37.28
CA ASN A 494 40.23 -51.92 37.92
C ASN A 494 40.39 -51.85 39.44
N LEU A 495 39.41 -52.39 40.17
CA LEU A 495 39.49 -52.64 41.61
C LEU A 495 40.47 -53.77 41.97
N VAL A 496 40.86 -54.54 40.97
CA VAL A 496 41.65 -55.73 41.11
C VAL A 496 42.70 -55.78 40.03
N ALA A 497 43.96 -55.83 40.43
CA ALA A 497 45.04 -56.19 39.53
C ALA A 497 45.08 -57.73 39.41
N VAL A 498 45.22 -58.24 38.20
CA VAL A 498 45.22 -59.67 37.93
C VAL A 498 46.59 -60.03 37.41
N GLU A 499 47.26 -61.00 38.05
CA GLU A 499 48.61 -61.39 37.70
C GLU A 499 48.71 -61.70 36.20
N GLY A 500 49.52 -60.90 35.49
CA GLY A 500 49.82 -61.09 34.07
C GLY A 500 48.71 -60.78 33.08
N CYS A 501 47.55 -60.30 33.55
CA CYS A 501 46.48 -59.85 32.65
C CYS A 501 46.18 -58.36 32.75
N SER A 502 46.08 -57.78 33.96
CA SER A 502 45.70 -56.37 34.08
C SER A 502 46.26 -55.68 35.32
N ASP A 503 46.77 -54.47 35.12
CA ASP A 503 47.15 -53.56 36.18
C ASP A 503 45.91 -52.88 36.78
N ALA A 504 46.05 -52.35 37.99
CA ALA A 504 45.05 -51.49 38.62
C ALA A 504 45.67 -50.12 38.93
N SER A 505 44.88 -49.06 39.11
CA SER A 505 45.42 -47.77 39.57
C SER A 505 44.59 -47.18 40.70
N PHE A 506 45.24 -46.46 41.59
CA PHE A 506 44.58 -45.52 42.49
C PHE A 506 44.56 -44.16 41.82
N THR A 507 43.40 -43.53 41.65
CA THR A 507 43.32 -42.12 41.25
C THR A 507 43.00 -41.26 42.43
N PHE A 508 43.79 -40.21 42.56
CA PHE A 508 43.54 -39.13 43.48
C PHE A 508 42.81 -38.04 42.70
N ILE A 509 41.56 -37.78 43.06
CA ILE A 509 40.69 -36.81 42.40
C ILE A 509 40.47 -35.62 43.32
N ARG A 510 40.64 -34.43 42.75
CA ARG A 510 40.21 -33.15 43.27
C ARG A 510 39.15 -32.59 42.31
N PHE A 511 38.05 -32.05 42.82
CA PHE A 511 37.09 -31.34 41.96
C PHE A 511 37.65 -29.95 41.58
N GLY A 512 37.83 -29.71 40.27
CA GLY A 512 38.45 -28.50 39.69
C GLY A 512 39.99 -28.59 39.46
N PRO A 513 40.55 -27.95 38.40
CA PRO A 513 41.98 -28.00 38.11
C PRO A 513 42.81 -27.19 39.11
N THR A 514 44.01 -27.66 39.44
CA THR A 514 44.91 -26.94 40.34
C THR A 514 45.58 -25.75 39.65
N THR A 515 45.73 -24.61 40.32
CA THR A 515 46.46 -23.45 39.77
C THR A 515 47.98 -23.56 39.98
N SER A 516 48.42 -24.45 40.87
CA SER A 516 49.80 -24.84 41.12
C SER A 516 49.86 -26.34 41.48
N ALA A 517 51.00 -27.00 41.24
CA ALA A 517 51.14 -28.43 41.53
C ALA A 517 50.88 -28.73 43.01
N LEU A 518 50.07 -29.75 43.28
CA LEU A 518 49.61 -30.13 44.61
C LEU A 518 50.14 -31.52 44.97
N THR A 519 50.93 -31.59 46.04
CA THR A 519 51.39 -32.87 46.61
C THR A 519 50.36 -33.42 47.58
N ILE A 520 50.00 -34.69 47.42
CA ILE A 520 49.12 -35.45 48.30
C ILE A 520 49.95 -36.54 48.99
N TYR A 521 49.87 -36.60 50.32
CA TYR A 521 50.54 -37.63 51.12
C TYR A 521 49.57 -38.72 51.54
N PHE A 522 50.04 -39.97 51.60
CA PHE A 522 49.22 -41.12 51.97
C PHE A 522 50.04 -42.23 52.65
N THR A 523 49.35 -43.19 53.27
CA THR A 523 49.96 -44.42 53.80
C THR A 523 49.52 -45.65 53.00
N ILE A 524 50.36 -46.68 52.93
CA ILE A 524 50.09 -47.95 52.26
C ILE A 524 50.03 -49.08 53.30
N THR A 525 48.95 -49.83 53.30
CA THR A 525 48.69 -51.00 54.17
C THR A 525 48.00 -52.10 53.34
N GLY A 526 47.63 -53.24 53.93
CA GLY A 526 46.99 -54.34 53.21
C GLY A 526 47.64 -55.68 53.52
N THR A 527 47.25 -56.73 52.79
CA THR A 527 47.86 -58.07 52.91
C THR A 527 48.99 -58.29 51.91
N ALA A 528 49.01 -57.57 50.78
CA ALA A 528 50.11 -57.58 49.82
C ALA A 528 51.25 -56.66 50.28
N THR A 529 52.48 -57.07 49.99
CA THR A 529 53.73 -56.44 50.40
C THR A 529 54.30 -55.55 49.29
N ASN A 530 54.41 -54.25 49.57
CA ASN A 530 54.94 -53.25 48.65
C ASN A 530 56.37 -53.57 48.18
N GLY A 531 56.54 -53.78 46.87
CA GLY A 531 57.82 -54.12 46.25
C GLY A 531 58.11 -55.63 46.16
N VAL A 532 57.22 -56.50 46.67
CA VAL A 532 57.33 -57.97 46.59
C VAL A 532 56.22 -58.55 45.74
N ASP A 533 54.96 -58.24 46.04
CA ASP A 533 53.78 -58.79 45.33
C ASP A 533 53.37 -57.86 44.17
N TYR A 534 53.79 -56.60 44.23
CA TYR A 534 53.63 -55.58 43.20
C TYR A 534 54.81 -54.61 43.18
N ALA A 535 54.97 -53.87 42.07
CA ALA A 535 56.05 -52.88 41.92
C ALA A 535 56.04 -51.82 43.04
N PHE A 536 57.22 -51.40 43.51
CA PHE A 536 57.33 -50.49 44.66
C PHE A 536 56.65 -49.12 44.44
N ILE A 537 55.78 -48.74 45.37
CA ILE A 537 55.04 -47.45 45.41
C ILE A 537 55.58 -46.55 46.53
N ALA A 538 55.79 -45.25 46.24
CA ALA A 538 56.23 -44.22 47.21
C ALA A 538 55.07 -43.69 48.09
N ASP A 539 55.37 -42.89 49.13
CA ASP A 539 54.40 -42.40 50.14
C ASP A 539 53.67 -41.07 49.76
N SER A 540 53.83 -40.59 48.53
CA SER A 540 53.18 -39.38 48.04
C SER A 540 52.98 -39.40 46.52
N VAL A 541 52.03 -38.57 46.04
CA VAL A 541 51.74 -38.34 44.62
C VAL A 541 51.49 -36.86 44.36
N VAL A 542 51.71 -36.37 43.14
CA VAL A 542 51.54 -34.95 42.78
C VAL A 542 50.48 -34.80 41.70
N ILE A 543 49.43 -34.02 41.97
CA ILE A 543 48.52 -33.51 40.93
C ILE A 543 49.20 -32.30 40.26
N PRO A 544 49.53 -32.34 38.96
CA PRO A 544 50.17 -31.21 38.27
C PRO A 544 49.25 -29.99 38.14
N ALA A 545 49.84 -28.79 38.01
CA ALA A 545 49.10 -27.57 37.70
C ALA A 545 48.28 -27.74 36.41
N GLY A 546 47.02 -27.29 36.42
CA GLY A 546 46.05 -27.44 35.34
C GLY A 546 45.32 -28.78 35.32
N GLN A 547 45.69 -29.73 36.18
CA GLN A 547 45.02 -31.02 36.31
C GLN A 547 44.18 -31.07 37.58
N SER A 548 43.12 -31.86 37.55
CA SER A 548 42.20 -32.12 38.66
C SER A 548 42.38 -33.53 39.25
N SER A 549 43.22 -34.38 38.64
CA SER A 549 43.45 -35.75 39.10
C SER A 549 44.86 -36.23 38.77
N VAL A 550 45.26 -37.33 39.40
CA VAL A 550 46.48 -38.08 39.07
C VAL A 550 46.30 -39.57 39.41
N ASP A 551 46.78 -40.43 38.52
CA ASP A 551 46.77 -41.88 38.68
C ASP A 551 48.10 -42.39 39.26
N LEU A 552 48.00 -43.38 40.14
CA LEU A 552 49.09 -44.14 40.71
C LEU A 552 48.87 -45.62 40.37
N VAL A 553 49.70 -46.18 39.50
CA VAL A 553 49.52 -47.53 38.95
C VAL A 553 50.10 -48.60 39.89
N LEU A 554 49.31 -49.64 40.15
CA LEU A 554 49.62 -50.88 40.86
C LEU A 554 49.92 -51.99 39.84
N LEU A 555 51.18 -52.39 39.72
CA LEU A 555 51.66 -53.41 38.79
C LEU A 555 51.95 -54.72 39.54
N PRO A 556 51.08 -55.75 39.49
CA PRO A 556 51.30 -57.03 40.17
C PRO A 556 52.35 -57.86 39.42
N TYR A 557 53.14 -58.66 40.14
CA TYR A 557 54.04 -59.61 39.48
C TYR A 557 53.32 -60.90 39.09
N MET A 558 53.73 -61.52 37.98
CA MET A 558 53.32 -62.88 37.63
C MET A 558 54.24 -63.88 38.30
N ASP A 559 53.68 -64.71 39.17
CA ASP A 559 54.35 -65.92 39.60
C ASP A 559 53.46 -67.15 39.41
N SER A 560 54.02 -68.35 39.67
CA SER A 560 53.32 -69.61 39.41
C SER A 560 52.68 -70.19 40.68
N LEU A 561 52.49 -69.38 41.71
CA LEU A 561 51.94 -69.79 42.99
C LEU A 561 50.43 -69.53 42.99
N SER A 562 49.66 -70.55 43.36
CA SER A 562 48.23 -70.38 43.60
C SER A 562 48.06 -69.80 45.00
N GLU A 563 47.90 -68.49 45.05
CA GLU A 563 47.69 -67.70 46.26
C GLU A 563 46.23 -67.21 46.38
N SER A 564 45.80 -66.89 47.60
CA SER A 564 44.50 -66.26 47.84
C SER A 564 44.58 -64.76 47.54
N ASN A 565 43.46 -64.16 47.12
CA ASN A 565 43.40 -62.73 46.81
C ASN A 565 44.01 -61.84 47.90
N GLU A 566 44.94 -60.98 47.50
CA GLU A 566 45.62 -60.06 48.39
C GLU A 566 45.07 -58.64 48.25
N SER A 567 45.32 -57.76 49.23
CA SER A 567 44.81 -56.38 49.25
C SER A 567 45.93 -55.36 49.39
N VAL A 568 45.78 -54.23 48.71
CA VAL A 568 46.61 -53.01 48.83
C VAL A 568 45.67 -51.87 49.19
N ILE A 569 45.93 -51.19 50.31
CA ILE A 569 45.06 -50.16 50.88
C ILE A 569 45.86 -48.85 50.98
N ILE A 570 45.39 -47.80 50.30
CA ILE A 570 45.91 -46.44 50.40
C ILE A 570 44.97 -45.59 51.27
N THR A 571 45.51 -44.84 52.23
CA THR A 571 44.76 -43.85 53.02
C THR A 571 45.41 -42.47 52.92
N THR A 572 44.67 -41.47 52.43
CA THR A 572 45.15 -40.08 52.35
C THR A 572 45.29 -39.46 53.73
N ILE A 573 46.29 -38.59 53.88
CA ILE A 573 46.53 -37.85 55.12
C ILE A 573 45.80 -36.50 55.04
N PRO A 574 44.97 -36.11 56.03
CA PRO A 574 44.27 -34.82 56.02
C PRO A 574 45.24 -33.64 56.02
N ASP A 575 44.98 -32.66 55.16
CA ASP A 575 45.76 -31.42 55.09
C ASP A 575 45.16 -30.35 56.03
N THR A 576 45.88 -30.00 57.10
CA THR A 576 45.46 -28.99 58.07
C THR A 576 45.87 -27.55 57.69
N THR A 577 46.43 -27.33 56.50
CA THR A 577 47.02 -26.03 56.09
C THR A 577 46.06 -25.07 55.37
N GLY A 578 44.79 -25.46 55.16
CA GLY A 578 43.73 -24.53 54.72
C GLY A 578 43.49 -24.43 53.21
N ASN A 579 43.89 -25.44 52.42
CA ASN A 579 43.53 -25.52 51.00
C ASN A 579 42.15 -26.19 50.84
N PHE A 580 41.10 -25.38 50.65
CA PHE A 580 39.66 -25.72 50.85
C PHE A 580 39.04 -26.82 49.95
N CYS A 581 39.78 -27.48 49.06
CA CYS A 581 39.30 -28.66 48.33
C CYS A 581 39.84 -30.00 48.86
N ALA A 582 40.82 -30.00 49.78
CA ALA A 582 41.29 -31.22 50.43
C ALA A 582 40.28 -31.62 51.51
N SER A 583 39.74 -32.84 51.41
CA SER A 583 38.74 -33.34 52.36
C SER A 583 39.23 -33.16 53.81
N PRO A 584 38.39 -32.66 54.73
CA PRO A 584 38.72 -32.62 56.16
C PRO A 584 38.86 -34.02 56.77
N ASN A 585 38.41 -35.07 56.05
CA ASN A 585 38.46 -36.46 56.47
C ASN A 585 39.39 -37.29 55.56
N PRO A 586 40.17 -38.22 56.12
CA PRO A 586 41.00 -39.12 55.32
C PRO A 586 40.11 -39.95 54.38
N SER A 587 40.53 -40.06 53.12
CA SER A 587 39.90 -40.90 52.10
C SER A 587 40.73 -42.17 51.95
N THR A 588 40.07 -43.33 51.94
CA THR A 588 40.73 -44.63 51.86
C THR A 588 40.25 -45.36 50.62
N ALA A 589 41.18 -45.94 49.85
CA ALA A 589 40.90 -46.81 48.73
C ALA A 589 41.58 -48.16 48.93
N THR A 590 40.92 -49.24 48.50
CA THR A 590 41.47 -50.59 48.52
C THR A 590 41.45 -51.15 47.10
N LEU A 591 42.57 -51.72 46.67
CA LEU A 591 42.70 -52.57 45.49
C LEU A 591 43.04 -53.98 45.93
N PHE A 592 42.73 -54.97 45.09
CA PHE A 592 43.08 -56.36 45.31
C PHE A 592 44.03 -56.89 44.24
N ILE A 593 44.77 -57.96 44.55
CA ILE A 593 45.54 -58.76 43.59
C ILE A 593 44.87 -60.14 43.50
N MET A 594 44.53 -60.60 42.29
CA MET A 594 43.80 -61.86 42.04
C MET A 594 44.54 -62.84 41.12
N ASN A 595 44.32 -64.13 41.36
CA ASN A 595 44.68 -65.26 40.51
C ASN A 595 43.59 -65.58 39.46
N VAL A 596 43.90 -66.29 38.37
CA VAL A 596 42.97 -66.54 37.23
C VAL A 596 42.32 -67.94 37.26
N ASP A 597 40.98 -68.02 37.26
CA ASP A 597 40.14 -69.26 37.21
C ASP A 597 39.48 -69.51 35.81
N GLU A 598 39.04 -70.74 35.47
CA GLU A 598 38.33 -71.08 34.19
C GLU A 598 36.85 -70.61 34.12
N ILE A 599 36.31 -70.30 32.92
CA ILE A 599 34.93 -69.76 32.71
C ILE A 599 33.85 -70.86 32.63
N THR A 600 32.71 -70.66 33.30
CA THR A 600 31.45 -71.44 33.20
C THR A 600 30.23 -70.51 33.00
N VAL A 601 29.11 -71.00 32.44
CA VAL A 601 27.91 -70.19 32.10
C VAL A 601 26.62 -70.87 32.52
N LEU A 602 25.66 -70.10 33.06
CA LEU A 602 24.30 -70.53 33.38
C LEU A 602 23.27 -69.54 32.82
N ALA A 603 22.38 -69.98 31.93
CA ALA A 603 21.29 -69.17 31.37
C ALA A 603 19.97 -69.33 32.13
N SER A 604 19.03 -68.38 31.94
CA SER A 604 17.69 -68.40 32.51
C SER A 604 16.85 -69.57 31.97
N ASN A 605 15.86 -70.01 32.74
CA ASN A 605 14.93 -71.05 32.29
C ASN A 605 14.13 -70.59 31.05
N ASP A 606 13.64 -71.56 30.28
CA ASP A 606 12.70 -71.32 29.19
C ASP A 606 11.47 -70.53 29.68
N THR A 607 11.07 -69.49 28.92
CA THR A 607 10.09 -68.48 29.35
C THR A 607 8.93 -68.34 28.36
N ILE A 608 7.71 -68.14 28.87
CA ILE A 608 6.50 -67.89 28.07
C ILE A 608 6.13 -66.40 28.16
N MET A 609 5.91 -65.70 27.04
CA MET A 609 5.61 -64.25 26.97
C MET A 609 4.55 -63.91 25.91
N CYS A 610 3.96 -62.71 25.93
CA CYS A 610 2.96 -62.28 24.94
C CYS A 610 3.58 -61.70 23.66
N GLY A 611 3.02 -62.00 22.50
CA GLY A 611 3.53 -61.54 21.21
C GLY A 611 3.55 -60.03 21.11
N GLY A 612 4.68 -59.46 20.67
CA GLY A 612 4.88 -58.02 20.60
C GLY A 612 5.06 -57.32 21.96
N VAL A 613 5.11 -58.05 23.08
CA VAL A 613 5.38 -57.46 24.41
C VAL A 613 6.86 -57.64 24.76
N ALA A 614 7.53 -56.53 25.09
CA ALA A 614 8.91 -56.54 25.50
C ALA A 614 9.10 -57.31 26.82
N GLY A 615 10.08 -58.21 26.85
CA GLY A 615 10.51 -58.96 28.02
C GLY A 615 12.02 -59.18 28.02
N THR A 616 12.51 -59.93 29.01
CA THR A 616 13.96 -60.14 29.18
C THR A 616 14.31 -61.59 29.48
N ILE A 617 15.42 -62.05 28.90
CA ILE A 617 16.11 -63.29 29.30
C ILE A 617 17.51 -62.96 29.80
N GLN A 618 18.10 -63.82 30.62
CA GLN A 618 19.38 -63.52 31.27
C GLN A 618 20.32 -64.72 31.27
N ALA A 619 21.63 -64.45 31.26
CA ALA A 619 22.66 -65.43 31.56
C ALA A 619 23.71 -64.86 32.51
N VAL A 620 24.30 -65.75 33.30
CA VAL A 620 25.32 -65.44 34.31
C VAL A 620 26.52 -66.35 34.07
N GLY A 621 27.65 -65.76 33.68
CA GLY A 621 28.94 -66.43 33.67
C GLY A 621 29.62 -66.38 35.05
N SER A 622 30.39 -67.41 35.41
CA SER A 622 31.23 -67.45 36.61
C SER A 622 32.60 -68.07 36.30
N GLY A 623 33.66 -67.60 36.98
CA GLY A 623 35.06 -67.89 36.60
C GLY A 623 35.59 -66.96 35.50
N GLY A 624 36.85 -67.10 35.07
CA GLY A 624 37.54 -66.16 34.18
C GLY A 624 37.83 -64.79 34.82
N VAL A 625 38.33 -63.85 34.00
CA VAL A 625 38.60 -62.47 34.42
C VAL A 625 37.46 -61.53 33.97
N PRO A 626 36.69 -60.94 34.90
CA PRO A 626 35.66 -59.96 34.55
C PRO A 626 36.25 -58.67 33.93
N PRO A 627 35.50 -57.92 33.09
CA PRO A 627 34.12 -58.16 32.71
C PRO A 627 34.00 -59.31 31.72
N LEU A 628 33.15 -60.27 32.07
CA LEU A 628 32.79 -61.32 31.13
C LEU A 628 31.99 -60.70 29.99
N THR A 629 32.34 -61.06 28.76
CA THR A 629 31.68 -60.61 27.54
C THR A 629 30.64 -61.65 27.14
N TYR A 630 29.43 -61.19 26.88
CA TYR A 630 28.30 -62.04 26.49
C TYR A 630 28.04 -61.80 25.01
N SER A 631 27.61 -62.83 24.29
CA SER A 631 27.13 -62.71 22.92
C SER A 631 25.95 -63.65 22.73
N TRP A 632 24.78 -63.06 22.51
CA TRP A 632 23.52 -63.75 22.27
C TRP A 632 23.27 -63.88 20.77
N PHE A 633 22.88 -65.07 20.35
CA PHE A 633 22.63 -65.42 18.96
C PHE A 633 21.24 -66.06 18.84
N ASP A 634 20.39 -65.56 17.96
CA ASP A 634 19.00 -66.03 17.80
C ASP A 634 18.84 -67.18 16.77
N GLY A 635 19.96 -67.65 16.22
CA GLY A 635 20.00 -68.63 15.14
C GLY A 635 20.34 -68.03 13.78
N THR A 636 20.22 -66.70 13.61
CA THR A 636 20.56 -65.98 12.39
C THR A 636 21.64 -64.92 12.59
N ASP A 637 21.50 -64.07 13.62
CA ASP A 637 22.40 -62.96 13.90
C ASP A 637 22.70 -62.83 15.40
N THR A 638 23.77 -62.09 15.71
CA THR A 638 24.06 -61.71 17.10
C THR A 638 23.12 -60.58 17.50
N VAL A 639 22.26 -60.84 18.50
CA VAL A 639 21.14 -59.97 18.89
C VAL A 639 21.38 -59.21 20.20
N GLY A 640 22.44 -59.52 20.93
CA GLY A 640 22.84 -58.72 22.08
C GLY A 640 24.13 -59.18 22.74
N SER A 641 24.71 -58.29 23.53
CA SER A 641 26.05 -58.48 24.12
C SER A 641 26.11 -58.32 25.64
N ASN A 642 24.94 -58.25 26.29
CA ASN A 642 24.80 -58.02 27.74
C ASN A 642 24.35 -59.29 28.47
N GLN A 643 24.47 -59.30 29.79
CA GLN A 643 23.94 -60.39 30.63
C GLN A 643 22.42 -60.57 30.49
N LEU A 644 21.70 -59.45 30.39
CA LEU A 644 20.27 -59.40 30.08
C LEU A 644 20.09 -59.08 28.59
N LEU A 645 19.26 -59.86 27.91
CA LEU A 645 18.82 -59.59 26.55
C LEU A 645 17.34 -59.17 26.59
N ASN A 646 17.06 -57.95 26.12
CA ASN A 646 15.69 -57.51 25.87
C ASN A 646 15.21 -58.16 24.58
N ILE A 647 14.06 -58.80 24.64
CA ILE A 647 13.47 -59.53 23.53
C ILE A 647 12.00 -59.14 23.37
N GLN A 648 11.53 -59.06 22.14
CA GLN A 648 10.12 -58.87 21.81
C GLN A 648 9.77 -59.77 20.62
N PRO A 649 9.83 -61.10 20.80
CA PRO A 649 9.59 -62.01 19.69
C PRO A 649 8.08 -62.12 19.41
N ASP A 650 7.71 -62.10 18.14
CA ASP A 650 6.32 -62.32 17.69
C ASP A 650 5.98 -63.82 17.50
N PHE A 651 7.00 -64.69 17.58
CA PHE A 651 6.90 -66.14 17.42
C PHE A 651 7.95 -66.86 18.28
N ASN A 652 7.78 -68.17 18.50
CA ASN A 652 8.71 -68.96 19.32
C ASN A 652 10.15 -68.87 18.80
N MET A 653 11.11 -68.61 19.69
CA MET A 653 12.51 -68.39 19.34
C MET A 653 13.46 -69.07 20.34
N THR A 654 14.62 -69.52 19.88
CA THR A 654 15.70 -70.04 20.74
C THR A 654 16.90 -69.11 20.66
N TYR A 655 17.45 -68.74 21.81
CA TYR A 655 18.63 -67.89 21.92
C TYR A 655 19.80 -68.69 22.50
N THR A 656 20.99 -68.55 21.90
CA THR A 656 22.26 -69.13 22.37
C THR A 656 23.13 -68.03 22.96
N VAL A 657 23.73 -68.24 24.12
CA VAL A 657 24.70 -67.29 24.71
C VAL A 657 26.09 -67.91 24.79
N THR A 658 27.09 -67.16 24.35
CA THR A 658 28.51 -67.48 24.57
C THR A 658 29.12 -66.44 25.52
N VAL A 659 29.92 -66.90 26.49
CA VAL A 659 30.63 -66.03 27.44
C VAL A 659 32.13 -66.24 27.36
N SER A 660 32.85 -65.13 27.19
CA SER A 660 34.31 -65.06 27.08
C SER A 660 34.89 -64.03 28.04
N ASP A 661 36.20 -64.10 28.32
CA ASP A 661 36.92 -63.03 29.01
C ASP A 661 37.98 -62.38 28.11
N THR A 662 38.51 -61.25 28.60
CA THR A 662 39.51 -60.44 27.93
C THR A 662 40.92 -61.03 27.97
N CYS A 663 41.16 -62.03 28.84
CA CYS A 663 42.46 -62.67 29.02
C CYS A 663 42.65 -63.91 28.12
N GLY A 664 41.64 -64.31 27.34
CA GLY A 664 41.73 -65.36 26.34
C GLY A 664 41.51 -66.78 26.89
N ASN A 665 40.82 -66.92 28.02
CA ASN A 665 40.46 -68.22 28.59
C ASN A 665 39.39 -68.95 27.74
N PRO A 666 39.24 -70.30 27.86
CA PRO A 666 38.22 -71.07 27.11
C PRO A 666 36.79 -70.57 27.36
N VAL A 667 35.97 -70.42 26.31
CA VAL A 667 34.61 -69.84 26.38
C VAL A 667 33.55 -70.84 26.89
N GLY A 668 32.56 -70.36 27.64
CA GLY A 668 31.37 -71.13 28.04
C GLY A 668 30.14 -70.82 27.18
N VAL A 669 29.23 -71.78 26.98
CA VAL A 669 28.08 -71.68 26.06
C VAL A 669 26.81 -72.30 26.67
N GLU A 670 25.64 -71.65 26.52
CA GLU A 670 24.33 -72.14 27.00
C GLU A 670 23.15 -71.69 26.09
N LEU A 671 21.93 -72.24 26.26
CA LEU A 671 20.73 -71.99 25.42
C LEU A 671 19.47 -71.63 26.25
N VAL A 672 18.56 -70.83 25.69
CA VAL A 672 17.24 -70.45 26.27
C VAL A 672 16.14 -70.48 25.20
N ASN A 673 15.00 -71.12 25.47
CA ASN A 673 13.82 -71.09 24.58
C ASN A 673 12.76 -70.11 25.07
N VAL A 674 12.17 -69.35 24.15
CA VAL A 674 11.08 -68.39 24.40
C VAL A 674 9.85 -68.78 23.61
N ILE A 675 8.71 -68.90 24.29
CA ILE A 675 7.43 -69.33 23.73
C ILE A 675 6.44 -68.15 23.78
N VAL A 676 5.80 -67.83 22.65
CA VAL A 676 4.93 -66.65 22.50
C VAL A 676 3.43 -67.02 22.62
N ALA A 677 2.70 -66.29 23.48
CA ALA A 677 1.26 -66.35 23.71
C ALA A 677 0.52 -65.20 22.98
N ILE A 678 -0.75 -65.39 22.61
CA ILE A 678 -1.51 -64.50 21.72
C ILE A 678 -2.08 -63.29 22.49
N PRO A 679 -1.88 -62.02 22.04
CA PRO A 679 -2.39 -60.83 22.75
C PRO A 679 -3.92 -60.60 22.58
N PRO A 680 -4.55 -59.81 23.47
CA PRO A 680 -5.99 -59.54 23.44
C PRO A 680 -6.42 -58.55 22.32
N PRO A 681 -7.72 -58.48 21.97
CA PRO A 681 -8.26 -57.54 21.00
C PRO A 681 -8.15 -56.07 21.44
N SER A 682 -7.99 -55.14 20.50
CA SER A 682 -7.99 -53.68 20.68
C SER A 682 -9.21 -53.00 20.04
N ILE A 683 -9.48 -51.75 20.40
CA ILE A 683 -10.54 -50.91 19.80
C ILE A 683 -9.98 -49.52 19.44
N THR A 684 -10.33 -49.02 18.25
CA THR A 684 -9.99 -47.68 17.75
C THR A 684 -11.09 -47.16 16.83
N SER A 685 -11.38 -45.88 16.85
CA SER A 685 -12.31 -45.18 15.98
C SER A 685 -11.52 -44.65 14.78
N ILE A 686 -12.00 -45.00 13.58
CA ILE A 686 -11.40 -44.51 12.33
C ILE A 686 -12.15 -43.26 11.85
N LYS A 687 -13.36 -43.05 12.39
CA LYS A 687 -14.18 -41.86 12.20
C LYS A 687 -14.93 -41.61 13.49
N ASP A 688 -14.51 -40.59 14.21
CA ASP A 688 -14.91 -40.32 15.60
C ASP A 688 -16.24 -39.56 15.73
N THR A 689 -16.81 -39.04 14.64
CA THR A 689 -18.00 -38.16 14.71
C THR A 689 -19.09 -38.60 13.74
N ALA A 690 -20.27 -38.88 14.29
CA ALA A 690 -21.52 -39.09 13.57
C ALA A 690 -22.37 -37.82 13.57
N TYR A 691 -23.00 -37.52 12.44
CA TYR A 691 -23.99 -36.45 12.30
C TYR A 691 -25.35 -37.06 12.00
N GLU A 692 -26.38 -36.62 12.71
CA GLU A 692 -27.75 -37.13 12.58
C GLU A 692 -28.19 -37.18 11.10
N GLY A 693 -28.57 -38.37 10.63
CA GLY A 693 -29.09 -38.58 9.28
C GLY A 693 -28.12 -38.31 8.12
N CYS A 694 -26.86 -38.01 8.39
CA CYS A 694 -25.89 -37.61 7.38
C CYS A 694 -24.68 -38.54 7.29
N ARG A 695 -23.99 -38.75 8.42
CA ARG A 695 -22.63 -39.29 8.40
C ARG A 695 -22.41 -40.20 9.58
N ASP A 696 -21.97 -41.42 9.31
CA ASP A 696 -21.76 -42.42 10.35
C ASP A 696 -20.38 -42.27 11.00
N ALA A 697 -20.28 -42.62 12.28
CA ALA A 697 -19.01 -42.90 12.94
C ALA A 697 -18.70 -44.40 12.90
N VAL A 698 -17.43 -44.77 13.08
CA VAL A 698 -16.99 -46.17 12.98
C VAL A 698 -15.98 -46.49 14.05
N PHE A 699 -16.29 -47.51 14.85
CA PHE A 699 -15.32 -48.21 15.68
C PHE A 699 -14.80 -49.45 14.95
N THR A 700 -13.50 -49.69 15.03
CA THR A 700 -12.86 -50.91 14.55
C THR A 700 -12.29 -51.68 15.72
N ILE A 701 -12.70 -52.93 15.87
CA ILE A 701 -12.14 -53.87 16.84
C ILE A 701 -11.17 -54.78 16.09
N SER A 702 -9.92 -54.88 16.57
CA SER A 702 -8.86 -55.60 15.88
C SER A 702 -8.08 -56.56 16.78
N ARG A 703 -7.45 -57.56 16.18
CA ARG A 703 -6.52 -58.52 16.78
C ARG A 703 -5.28 -58.61 15.91
N SER A 704 -4.14 -58.99 16.50
CA SER A 704 -2.88 -59.17 15.75
C SER A 704 -2.82 -60.47 14.96
N ASP A 705 -3.72 -61.43 15.22
CA ASP A 705 -3.80 -62.74 14.57
C ASP A 705 -5.08 -62.92 13.73
N THR A 706 -5.08 -63.94 12.86
CA THR A 706 -6.28 -64.42 12.17
C THR A 706 -6.66 -65.78 12.72
N SER A 707 -7.87 -65.89 13.27
CA SER A 707 -8.37 -67.15 13.83
C SER A 707 -9.05 -68.01 12.76
N THR A 708 -8.84 -69.33 12.79
CA THR A 708 -9.54 -70.28 11.90
C THR A 708 -11.01 -70.50 12.28
N SER A 709 -11.43 -70.00 13.44
CA SER A 709 -12.81 -69.99 13.93
C SER A 709 -13.24 -68.56 14.27
N ALA A 710 -14.54 -68.25 14.15
CA ALA A 710 -15.03 -66.92 14.48
C ALA A 710 -14.79 -66.60 15.97
N VAL A 711 -14.41 -65.36 16.28
CA VAL A 711 -14.08 -64.90 17.63
C VAL A 711 -15.13 -63.88 18.06
N THR A 712 -15.76 -64.08 19.22
CA THR A 712 -16.70 -63.11 19.81
C THR A 712 -15.96 -62.23 20.81
N VAL A 713 -16.07 -60.90 20.65
CA VAL A 713 -15.51 -59.89 21.54
C VAL A 713 -16.68 -59.20 22.26
N TYR A 714 -16.64 -59.18 23.58
CA TYR A 714 -17.64 -58.52 24.43
C TYR A 714 -17.15 -57.12 24.83
N TYR A 715 -18.06 -56.16 24.96
CA TYR A 715 -17.76 -54.78 25.37
C TYR A 715 -18.97 -54.12 26.05
N THR A 716 -18.74 -53.02 26.76
CA THR A 716 -19.80 -52.18 27.34
C THR A 716 -19.93 -50.88 26.56
N VAL A 717 -21.18 -50.45 26.30
CA VAL A 717 -21.52 -49.17 25.67
C VAL A 717 -21.95 -48.19 26.78
N THR A 718 -21.30 -47.04 26.85
CA THR A 718 -21.58 -45.94 27.81
C THR A 718 -21.49 -44.60 27.07
N GLY A 719 -21.62 -43.47 27.77
CA GLY A 719 -21.59 -42.13 27.14
C GLY A 719 -22.79 -41.30 27.57
N THR A 720 -22.98 -40.14 26.92
CA THR A 720 -24.16 -39.29 27.13
C THR A 720 -25.31 -39.66 26.20
N ALA A 721 -25.02 -40.21 25.01
CA ALA A 721 -26.03 -40.67 24.05
C ALA A 721 -26.63 -42.04 24.45
N THR A 722 -27.93 -42.18 24.26
CA THR A 722 -28.78 -43.32 24.58
C THR A 722 -28.75 -44.40 23.50
N ASN A 723 -28.24 -45.59 23.84
CA ASN A 723 -28.17 -46.72 22.92
C ASN A 723 -29.57 -47.19 22.44
N GLY A 724 -29.83 -47.08 21.14
CA GLY A 724 -31.13 -47.40 20.53
C GLY A 724 -32.15 -46.26 20.53
N GLY A 725 -31.85 -45.12 21.17
CA GLY A 725 -32.54 -43.84 21.00
C GLY A 725 -31.81 -43.03 19.94
N ASP A 726 -30.71 -42.41 20.35
CA ASP A 726 -29.99 -41.37 19.58
C ASP A 726 -29.12 -41.98 18.46
N TYR A 727 -28.86 -43.29 18.53
CA TYR A 727 -28.19 -44.07 17.48
C TYR A 727 -28.77 -45.48 17.38
N THR A 728 -28.52 -46.16 16.26
CA THR A 728 -28.93 -47.56 16.07
C THR A 728 -28.36 -48.45 17.16
N THR A 729 -29.18 -49.38 17.68
CA THR A 729 -28.79 -50.21 18.82
C THR A 729 -27.50 -50.99 18.57
N ILE A 730 -26.47 -50.71 19.37
CA ILE A 730 -25.23 -51.48 19.43
C ILE A 730 -25.42 -52.61 20.45
N THR A 731 -25.09 -53.84 20.07
CA THR A 731 -25.09 -55.02 20.96
C THR A 731 -23.93 -54.97 21.95
N ASP A 732 -23.92 -55.82 22.99
CA ASP A 732 -22.84 -55.93 23.97
C ASP A 732 -21.63 -56.77 23.48
N SER A 733 -21.65 -57.18 22.22
CA SER A 733 -20.61 -57.98 21.58
C SER A 733 -20.62 -57.86 20.06
N VAL A 734 -19.46 -58.14 19.46
CA VAL A 734 -19.27 -58.27 18.00
C VAL A 734 -18.47 -59.53 17.67
N VAL A 735 -18.64 -60.05 16.47
CA VAL A 735 -17.92 -61.25 16.00
C VAL A 735 -16.90 -60.85 14.93
N ILE A 736 -15.62 -61.14 15.19
CA ILE A 736 -14.58 -61.14 14.15
C ILE A 736 -14.71 -62.49 13.40
N PRO A 737 -15.05 -62.49 12.09
CA PRO A 737 -15.24 -63.73 11.33
C PRO A 737 -13.97 -64.57 11.22
N ALA A 738 -14.12 -65.88 11.00
CA ALA A 738 -12.98 -66.77 10.75
C ALA A 738 -12.15 -66.29 9.55
N GLY A 739 -10.84 -66.18 9.72
CA GLY A 739 -9.89 -65.68 8.73
C GLY A 739 -9.75 -64.16 8.66
N GLN A 740 -10.51 -63.40 9.46
CA GLN A 740 -10.36 -61.95 9.59
C GLN A 740 -9.62 -61.61 10.90
N SER A 741 -8.95 -60.46 10.92
CA SER A 741 -8.26 -59.92 12.11
C SER A 741 -8.95 -58.69 12.68
N SER A 742 -9.98 -58.16 12.03
CA SER A 742 -10.76 -57.01 12.52
C SER A 742 -12.22 -57.07 12.11
N VAL A 743 -13.04 -56.23 12.76
CA VAL A 743 -14.45 -56.00 12.43
C VAL A 743 -14.82 -54.55 12.76
N ASP A 744 -15.63 -53.95 11.89
CA ASP A 744 -16.15 -52.59 12.08
C ASP A 744 -17.54 -52.60 12.70
N ILE A 745 -17.79 -51.62 13.58
CA ILE A 745 -19.08 -51.31 14.19
C ILE A 745 -19.46 -49.91 13.70
N PHE A 746 -20.48 -49.86 12.87
CA PHE A 746 -21.01 -48.60 12.34
C PHE A 746 -22.00 -47.98 13.32
N ILE A 747 -21.84 -46.68 13.56
CA ILE A 747 -22.71 -45.86 14.39
C ILE A 747 -23.55 -44.99 13.48
N TYR A 748 -24.83 -45.32 13.38
CA TYR A 748 -25.82 -44.53 12.65
C TYR A 748 -26.59 -43.68 13.66
N ALA A 749 -26.31 -42.37 13.71
CA ALA A 749 -27.08 -41.42 14.51
C ALA A 749 -28.50 -41.29 13.94
N GLN A 750 -29.52 -41.42 14.79
CA GLN A 750 -30.91 -41.31 14.38
C GLN A 750 -31.27 -39.83 14.21
N THR A 751 -31.93 -39.49 13.10
CA THR A 751 -32.52 -38.15 12.95
C THR A 751 -33.78 -38.04 13.78
N ASP A 752 -33.83 -37.01 14.61
CA ASP A 752 -35.07 -36.48 15.16
C ASP A 752 -35.15 -34.95 14.99
N THR A 753 -36.04 -34.29 15.72
CA THR A 753 -36.31 -32.85 15.61
C THR A 753 -35.88 -32.06 16.83
N ASP A 754 -35.34 -32.72 17.85
CA ASP A 754 -34.94 -32.08 19.08
C ASP A 754 -33.49 -31.60 18.92
N ILE A 755 -33.21 -30.35 19.28
CA ILE A 755 -31.84 -29.81 19.24
C ILE A 755 -31.19 -30.19 20.56
N GLU A 756 -30.32 -31.17 20.50
CA GLU A 756 -29.54 -31.67 21.63
C GLU A 756 -28.14 -31.04 21.58
N GLY A 757 -27.41 -31.07 22.70
CA GLY A 757 -26.00 -30.68 22.70
C GLY A 757 -25.13 -31.80 22.15
N ASP A 758 -23.83 -31.55 21.90
CA ASP A 758 -22.90 -32.62 21.49
C ASP A 758 -22.94 -33.80 22.48
N GLU A 759 -23.18 -35.01 21.96
CA GLU A 759 -23.27 -36.23 22.77
C GLU A 759 -22.13 -37.20 22.50
N THR A 760 -21.92 -38.17 23.39
CA THR A 760 -20.81 -39.12 23.34
C THR A 760 -21.30 -40.57 23.41
N ILE A 761 -20.63 -41.45 22.67
CA ILE A 761 -20.70 -42.90 22.77
C ILE A 761 -19.30 -43.41 23.12
N ILE A 762 -19.18 -44.17 24.19
CA ILE A 762 -17.92 -44.72 24.69
C ILE A 762 -18.03 -46.24 24.73
N LEU A 763 -17.24 -46.92 23.89
CA LEU A 763 -17.11 -48.38 23.90
C LEU A 763 -15.92 -48.78 24.76
N THR A 764 -16.12 -49.72 25.69
CA THR A 764 -15.05 -50.25 26.55
C THR A 764 -15.00 -51.77 26.45
N ILE A 765 -13.86 -52.32 26.01
CA ILE A 765 -13.58 -53.75 26.08
C ILE A 765 -13.10 -54.07 27.50
N PRO A 766 -13.86 -54.84 28.30
CA PRO A 766 -13.50 -55.18 29.66
C PRO A 766 -12.26 -56.08 29.68
N ARG A 767 -11.51 -56.00 30.78
CA ARG A 767 -10.33 -56.80 31.02
C ARG A 767 -10.66 -58.30 31.02
N ASP A 768 -9.88 -59.10 30.29
CA ASP A 768 -9.92 -60.56 30.45
C ASP A 768 -9.25 -60.94 31.78
N SER A 769 -10.05 -61.49 32.69
CA SER A 769 -9.59 -61.90 34.02
C SER A 769 -8.98 -63.31 34.05
N THR A 770 -8.99 -64.02 32.91
CA THR A 770 -8.54 -65.41 32.79
C THR A 770 -7.17 -65.59 32.14
N ASP A 771 -6.66 -64.57 31.45
CA ASP A 771 -5.30 -64.59 30.90
C ASP A 771 -4.29 -64.04 31.93
N THR A 772 -3.57 -64.95 32.59
CA THR A 772 -2.53 -64.62 33.57
C THR A 772 -1.22 -64.15 32.94
N ILE A 773 -1.08 -64.21 31.61
CA ILE A 773 0.17 -63.92 30.88
C ILE A 773 0.07 -62.56 30.14
N CYS A 774 -1.05 -62.25 29.47
CA CYS A 774 -1.25 -60.99 28.75
C CYS A 774 -2.18 -60.01 29.52
N TYR A 775 -1.61 -59.28 30.47
CA TYR A 775 -2.35 -58.33 31.31
C TYR A 775 -2.43 -56.95 30.65
N ALA A 776 -3.63 -56.48 30.27
CA ALA A 776 -3.82 -55.10 29.80
C ALA A 776 -5.00 -54.37 30.49
N ILE A 777 -4.79 -53.06 30.67
CA ILE A 777 -5.75 -52.01 31.08
C ILE A 777 -6.95 -52.04 30.11
N PRO A 778 -8.21 -51.78 30.52
CA PRO A 778 -9.33 -51.76 29.59
C PRO A 778 -9.09 -50.81 28.42
N PHE A 779 -9.26 -51.30 27.19
CA PHE A 779 -9.24 -50.47 25.99
C PHE A 779 -10.62 -49.79 25.84
N ARG A 780 -10.62 -48.47 25.81
CA ARG A 780 -11.82 -47.66 25.60
C ARG A 780 -11.59 -46.68 24.47
N ASP A 781 -12.66 -46.34 23.78
CA ASP A 781 -12.63 -45.29 22.78
C ASP A 781 -13.97 -44.55 22.70
N THR A 782 -13.96 -43.31 22.20
CA THR A 782 -15.08 -42.38 22.21
C THR A 782 -15.43 -41.92 20.80
N VAL A 783 -16.72 -41.86 20.51
CA VAL A 783 -17.32 -41.26 19.32
C VAL A 783 -18.32 -40.18 19.74
N TYR A 784 -18.52 -39.16 18.92
CA TYR A 784 -19.45 -38.05 19.14
C TYR A 784 -20.66 -38.13 18.22
N ILE A 785 -21.83 -37.74 18.73
CA ILE A 785 -23.04 -37.45 17.94
C ILE A 785 -23.26 -35.93 17.95
N LYS A 786 -23.48 -35.36 16.77
CA LYS A 786 -23.78 -33.93 16.61
C LYS A 786 -25.04 -33.72 15.78
N ASN A 787 -25.84 -32.73 16.17
CA ASN A 787 -26.98 -32.24 15.39
C ASN A 787 -26.51 -31.48 14.14
N VAL A 788 -27.33 -31.51 13.10
CA VAL A 788 -27.10 -30.76 11.86
C VAL A 788 -27.85 -29.44 11.92
N ASN A 789 -27.13 -28.33 12.03
CA ASN A 789 -27.74 -27.00 11.90
C ASN A 789 -28.36 -26.82 10.51
N PRO A 790 -29.57 -26.27 10.39
CA PRO A 790 -30.20 -26.02 9.09
C PRO A 790 -29.32 -25.17 8.18
N LEU A 791 -29.07 -25.62 6.95
CA LEU A 791 -28.32 -24.86 5.96
C LEU A 791 -29.17 -23.66 5.48
N THR A 792 -28.67 -22.46 5.69
CA THR A 792 -29.26 -21.20 5.21
C THR A 792 -28.27 -20.47 4.30
N VAL A 793 -28.79 -19.64 3.39
CA VAL A 793 -27.96 -18.83 2.49
C VAL A 793 -28.60 -17.46 2.29
N THR A 794 -27.77 -16.42 2.33
CA THR A 794 -28.11 -15.06 1.93
C THR A 794 -27.15 -14.60 0.84
N VAL A 795 -27.65 -13.73 -0.04
CA VAL A 795 -26.89 -13.08 -1.11
C VAL A 795 -27.49 -11.69 -1.23
N GLN A 796 -26.64 -10.68 -1.39
CA GLN A 796 -27.10 -9.31 -1.62
C GLN A 796 -27.44 -9.10 -3.10
N ASP A 797 -28.41 -8.23 -3.34
CA ASP A 797 -28.71 -7.73 -4.67
C ASP A 797 -27.68 -6.65 -5.02
N GLU A 798 -27.26 -6.60 -6.28
CA GLU A 798 -26.23 -5.69 -6.78
C GLU A 798 -26.82 -4.77 -7.84
N ILE A 799 -26.28 -3.57 -7.97
CA ILE A 799 -26.62 -2.64 -9.05
C ILE A 799 -25.34 -2.40 -9.86
N ILE A 800 -25.41 -2.40 -11.18
CA ILE A 800 -24.26 -2.16 -12.08
C ILE A 800 -24.66 -1.35 -13.32
N CYS A 801 -23.67 -0.81 -14.04
CA CYS A 801 -23.88 -0.31 -15.40
C CYS A 801 -23.80 -1.49 -16.42
N PRO A 802 -24.45 -1.39 -17.60
CA PRO A 802 -24.49 -2.45 -18.60
C PRO A 802 -23.10 -2.97 -19.00
N GLY A 803 -22.83 -4.24 -18.71
CA GLY A 803 -21.59 -4.91 -19.08
C GLY A 803 -20.43 -4.79 -18.08
N ASP A 804 -20.61 -4.04 -16.98
CA ASP A 804 -19.66 -4.05 -15.87
C ASP A 804 -19.66 -5.41 -15.16
N SER A 805 -18.54 -5.77 -14.53
CA SER A 805 -18.44 -6.99 -13.72
C SER A 805 -18.70 -6.71 -12.26
N VAL A 806 -19.60 -7.46 -11.64
CA VAL A 806 -19.82 -7.48 -10.19
C VAL A 806 -19.62 -8.88 -9.64
N THR A 807 -19.18 -8.94 -8.39
CA THR A 807 -18.92 -10.18 -7.68
C THR A 807 -20.09 -10.48 -6.75
N LEU A 808 -20.79 -11.60 -6.99
CA LEU A 808 -21.86 -12.07 -6.11
C LEU A 808 -21.26 -13.02 -5.07
N LEU A 809 -21.46 -12.67 -3.79
CA LEU A 809 -21.02 -13.49 -2.66
C LEU A 809 -22.22 -14.12 -1.97
N ALA A 810 -22.29 -15.46 -1.96
CA ALA A 810 -23.25 -16.19 -1.16
C ALA A 810 -22.69 -16.45 0.25
N ILE A 811 -23.38 -15.94 1.26
CA ILE A 811 -23.05 -16.17 2.67
C ILE A 811 -23.95 -17.30 3.16
N ALA A 812 -23.38 -18.48 3.38
CA ALA A 812 -24.10 -19.64 3.87
C ALA A 812 -23.73 -19.93 5.34
N SER A 813 -24.72 -20.33 6.15
CA SER A 813 -24.52 -20.77 7.53
C SER A 813 -25.29 -22.05 7.81
N GLY A 814 -24.79 -22.89 8.72
CA GLY A 814 -25.31 -24.24 8.96
C GLY A 814 -24.82 -25.27 7.94
N GLY A 815 -25.44 -26.46 7.92
CA GLY A 815 -24.96 -27.62 7.15
C GLY A 815 -23.74 -28.29 7.77
N VAL A 816 -23.25 -29.37 7.13
CA VAL A 816 -22.07 -30.13 7.60
C VAL A 816 -20.96 -30.18 6.56
N GLY A 817 -19.74 -29.91 7.01
CA GLY A 817 -18.53 -30.05 6.20
C GLY A 817 -18.38 -28.94 5.16
N GLN A 818 -17.54 -29.19 4.16
CA GLN A 818 -17.29 -28.22 3.11
C GLN A 818 -18.56 -28.01 2.26
N LEU A 819 -18.92 -26.74 2.05
CA LEU A 819 -20.07 -26.35 1.24
C LEU A 819 -19.68 -26.25 -0.25
N GLY A 820 -20.51 -26.82 -1.11
CA GLY A 820 -20.44 -26.67 -2.56
C GLY A 820 -21.47 -25.67 -3.07
N TYR A 821 -21.09 -24.89 -4.09
CA TYR A 821 -21.92 -23.85 -4.69
C TYR A 821 -22.16 -24.16 -6.16
N VAL A 822 -23.37 -23.89 -6.64
CA VAL A 822 -23.72 -23.92 -8.07
C VAL A 822 -24.60 -22.72 -8.38
N TRP A 823 -24.06 -21.79 -9.14
CA TRP A 823 -24.75 -20.60 -9.61
C TRP A 823 -25.51 -20.86 -10.91
N SER A 824 -26.58 -20.12 -11.16
CA SER A 824 -27.41 -20.24 -12.36
C SER A 824 -26.68 -19.86 -13.65
N ASN A 825 -25.58 -19.10 -13.56
CA ASN A 825 -24.65 -18.84 -14.66
C ASN A 825 -23.76 -20.05 -15.01
N GLY A 826 -23.80 -21.13 -14.21
CA GLY A 826 -23.01 -22.34 -14.38
C GLY A 826 -21.70 -22.38 -13.59
N ASP A 827 -21.38 -21.35 -12.81
CA ASP A 827 -20.19 -21.30 -11.97
C ASP A 827 -20.36 -22.17 -10.71
N ASN A 828 -19.26 -22.78 -10.26
CA ASN A 828 -19.19 -23.61 -9.06
C ASN A 828 -18.31 -23.03 -7.95
N GLN A 829 -17.83 -21.80 -8.13
CA GLN A 829 -17.07 -21.04 -7.15
C GLN A 829 -17.98 -20.12 -6.31
N ASN A 830 -17.51 -19.76 -5.12
CA ASN A 830 -18.08 -18.70 -4.31
C ASN A 830 -16.94 -17.86 -3.72
N PRO A 831 -16.84 -16.56 -4.02
CA PRO A 831 -17.79 -15.79 -4.83
C PRO A 831 -17.77 -16.13 -6.34
N THR A 832 -18.79 -15.68 -7.09
CA THR A 832 -18.84 -15.73 -8.57
C THR A 832 -18.84 -14.33 -9.16
N THR A 833 -18.35 -14.16 -10.38
CA THR A 833 -18.38 -12.87 -11.09
C THR A 833 -19.34 -12.93 -12.27
N VAL A 834 -20.18 -11.89 -12.41
CA VAL A 834 -21.17 -11.76 -13.48
C VAL A 834 -21.08 -10.39 -14.14
N SER A 835 -21.38 -10.33 -15.45
CA SER A 835 -21.40 -9.08 -16.22
C SER A 835 -22.63 -8.98 -17.14
N PRO A 836 -23.85 -8.94 -16.59
CA PRO A 836 -25.05 -8.82 -17.40
C PRO A 836 -25.16 -7.43 -18.05
N ILE A 837 -25.79 -7.39 -19.24
CA ILE A 837 -26.10 -6.15 -19.96
C ILE A 837 -27.52 -5.62 -19.69
N ASP A 838 -28.38 -6.47 -19.11
CA ASP A 838 -29.76 -6.18 -18.71
C ASP A 838 -29.97 -6.68 -17.28
N SER A 839 -30.90 -6.08 -16.52
CA SER A 839 -31.18 -6.53 -15.14
C SER A 839 -31.49 -8.03 -15.13
N THR A 840 -30.64 -8.80 -14.44
CA THR A 840 -30.64 -10.26 -14.51
C THR A 840 -30.77 -10.85 -13.11
N VAL A 841 -31.62 -11.85 -12.96
CA VAL A 841 -31.78 -12.59 -11.70
C VAL A 841 -30.92 -13.85 -11.75
N TYR A 842 -30.02 -13.97 -10.78
CA TYR A 842 -29.22 -15.17 -10.54
C TYR A 842 -29.81 -15.99 -9.40
N ALA A 843 -29.46 -17.28 -9.40
CA ALA A 843 -29.78 -18.19 -8.32
C ALA A 843 -28.50 -18.92 -7.90
N VAL A 844 -28.41 -19.29 -6.62
CA VAL A 844 -27.34 -20.15 -6.10
C VAL A 844 -27.94 -21.32 -5.34
N ILE A 845 -27.43 -22.51 -5.63
CA ILE A 845 -27.68 -23.73 -4.87
C ILE A 845 -26.44 -23.98 -4.00
N VAL A 846 -26.63 -23.98 -2.68
CA VAL A 846 -25.58 -24.35 -1.73
C VAL A 846 -25.89 -25.76 -1.25
N THR A 847 -24.89 -26.64 -1.30
CA THR A 847 -24.99 -28.04 -0.91
C THR A 847 -23.95 -28.34 0.15
N ASP A 848 -24.33 -28.93 1.27
CA ASP A 848 -23.36 -29.42 2.25
C ASP A 848 -22.84 -30.82 1.88
N THR A 849 -21.88 -31.34 2.66
CA THR A 849 -21.28 -32.66 2.41
C THR A 849 -22.27 -33.82 2.67
N CYS A 850 -23.38 -33.56 3.37
CA CYS A 850 -24.49 -34.50 3.58
C CYS A 850 -25.47 -34.56 2.40
N GLY A 851 -25.35 -33.65 1.44
CA GLY A 851 -26.29 -33.52 0.34
C GLY A 851 -27.54 -32.70 0.69
N ASN A 852 -27.57 -32.00 1.82
CA ASN A 852 -28.59 -31.02 2.11
C ASN A 852 -28.38 -29.81 1.21
N THR A 853 -29.44 -29.37 0.53
CA THR A 853 -29.37 -28.24 -0.40
C THR A 853 -30.30 -27.11 0.03
N VAL A 854 -29.80 -25.88 0.01
CA VAL A 854 -30.62 -24.67 0.07
C VAL A 854 -30.45 -23.90 -1.24
N THR A 855 -31.53 -23.29 -1.74
CA THR A 855 -31.50 -22.51 -2.98
C THR A 855 -32.00 -21.10 -2.71
N LYS A 856 -31.21 -20.11 -3.11
CA LYS A 856 -31.65 -18.71 -3.22
C LYS A 856 -31.94 -18.42 -4.69
N LEU A 857 -33.20 -18.10 -5.00
CA LEU A 857 -33.68 -17.93 -6.39
C LEU A 857 -33.67 -16.48 -6.90
N ASP A 858 -33.62 -15.51 -5.98
CA ASP A 858 -33.86 -14.10 -6.27
C ASP A 858 -32.62 -13.29 -5.86
N VAL A 859 -31.52 -13.43 -6.60
CA VAL A 859 -30.34 -12.54 -6.49
C VAL A 859 -30.38 -11.60 -7.68
N ILE A 860 -30.76 -10.34 -7.45
CA ILE A 860 -31.00 -9.38 -8.52
C ILE A 860 -29.70 -8.62 -8.79
N VAL A 861 -29.22 -8.69 -10.03
CA VAL A 861 -28.26 -7.71 -10.54
C VAL A 861 -29.04 -6.72 -11.38
N ASP A 862 -29.34 -5.55 -10.81
CA ASP A 862 -30.08 -4.48 -11.47
C ASP A 862 -29.13 -3.68 -12.37
N VAL A 863 -29.41 -3.64 -13.68
CA VAL A 863 -28.60 -2.93 -14.66
C VAL A 863 -29.29 -1.63 -15.04
N ARG A 864 -28.69 -0.48 -14.67
CA ARG A 864 -29.23 0.85 -14.96
C ARG A 864 -28.54 1.47 -16.18
N SER A 865 -29.31 1.96 -17.14
CA SER A 865 -28.78 2.49 -18.41
C SER A 865 -27.96 3.77 -18.26
N VAL A 866 -26.85 3.86 -19.01
CA VAL A 866 -25.96 5.02 -19.09
C VAL A 866 -26.60 6.19 -19.85
N LEU A 867 -26.49 7.42 -19.31
CA LEU A 867 -26.71 8.69 -20.04
C LEU A 867 -25.77 8.71 -21.26
N GLY A 868 -26.29 8.90 -22.48
CA GLY A 868 -25.63 8.57 -23.76
C GLY A 868 -24.17 9.03 -24.01
N SER A 869 -23.56 8.52 -25.09
CA SER A 869 -22.18 8.83 -25.51
C SER A 869 -22.11 9.96 -26.54
N VAL A 870 -20.95 10.63 -26.65
CA VAL A 870 -20.64 11.57 -27.74
C VAL A 870 -19.39 11.12 -28.50
N THR A 871 -19.48 11.06 -29.83
CA THR A 871 -18.37 10.71 -30.72
C THR A 871 -18.25 11.70 -31.87
N ASN A 872 -17.02 12.06 -32.25
CA ASN A 872 -16.74 12.81 -33.47
C ASN A 872 -16.58 11.86 -34.66
N ALA A 873 -17.27 12.11 -35.78
CA ALA A 873 -17.26 11.22 -36.94
C ALA A 873 -15.91 11.21 -37.72
N GLY A 874 -14.94 12.02 -37.29
CA GLY A 874 -13.52 11.92 -37.62
C GLY A 874 -13.14 12.55 -38.95
N VAL A 875 -12.68 13.81 -38.92
CA VAL A 875 -11.53 14.35 -39.67
C VAL A 875 -11.17 15.74 -39.11
N ASP A 876 -9.90 16.15 -39.17
CA ASP A 876 -9.48 17.53 -38.88
C ASP A 876 -10.29 18.52 -39.73
N ALA A 877 -10.94 19.46 -39.06
CA ALA A 877 -11.69 20.54 -39.66
C ALA A 877 -10.71 21.58 -40.22
N TYR A 878 -11.10 22.28 -41.27
CA TYR A 878 -10.30 23.37 -41.83
C TYR A 878 -11.16 24.61 -41.89
N GLU A 879 -10.62 25.73 -41.45
CA GLU A 879 -11.30 27.01 -41.41
C GLU A 879 -11.97 27.39 -42.74
N GLY A 880 -13.28 27.61 -42.70
CA GLY A 880 -14.15 27.91 -43.85
C GLY A 880 -14.15 26.88 -44.99
N CYS A 881 -13.53 25.72 -44.78
CA CYS A 881 -13.28 24.71 -45.82
C CYS A 881 -13.95 23.38 -45.53
N LYS A 882 -13.94 22.96 -44.27
CA LYS A 882 -14.43 21.66 -43.85
C LYS A 882 -14.95 21.71 -42.43
N ASN A 883 -16.25 21.47 -42.31
CA ASN A 883 -16.98 21.37 -41.05
C ASN A 883 -16.66 20.06 -40.31
N THR A 884 -17.01 20.01 -39.03
CA THR A 884 -16.95 18.80 -38.19
C THR A 884 -18.31 18.56 -37.52
N GLU A 885 -18.56 17.34 -37.06
CA GLU A 885 -19.83 16.95 -36.45
C GLU A 885 -19.61 16.08 -35.20
N PHE A 886 -20.49 16.24 -34.21
CA PHE A 886 -20.54 15.41 -33.02
C PHE A 886 -21.86 14.64 -32.98
N THR A 887 -21.79 13.32 -32.85
CA THR A 887 -22.96 12.44 -32.73
C THR A 887 -23.18 12.07 -31.28
N PHE A 888 -24.34 12.40 -30.75
CA PHE A 888 -24.83 12.01 -29.43
C PHE A 888 -25.67 10.74 -29.58
N THR A 889 -25.40 9.69 -28.79
CA THR A 889 -26.05 8.38 -28.93
C THR A 889 -26.54 7.86 -27.57
N ILE A 890 -27.79 7.40 -27.50
CA ILE A 890 -28.34 6.66 -26.36
C ILE A 890 -28.43 5.17 -26.69
N PRO A 891 -28.34 4.28 -25.68
CA PRO A 891 -28.25 2.83 -25.91
C PRO A 891 -29.55 2.19 -26.43
N THR A 892 -30.70 2.83 -26.21
CA THR A 892 -32.02 2.32 -26.60
C THR A 892 -32.95 3.44 -27.06
N GLU A 893 -33.95 3.10 -27.87
CA GLU A 893 -34.99 4.04 -28.32
C GLU A 893 -35.92 4.41 -27.16
N LEU A 894 -36.12 5.72 -26.93
CA LEU A 894 -37.01 6.22 -25.89
C LEU A 894 -38.37 6.64 -26.47
N PRO A 895 -39.50 6.42 -25.74
CA PRO A 895 -40.85 6.77 -26.20
C PRO A 895 -41.19 8.26 -26.00
N TYR A 896 -40.18 9.13 -25.89
CA TYR A 896 -40.31 10.58 -25.74
C TYR A 896 -39.00 11.25 -26.18
N ASP A 897 -39.07 12.55 -26.49
CA ASP A 897 -37.90 13.37 -26.78
C ASP A 897 -36.94 13.43 -25.58
N TYR A 898 -35.66 13.17 -25.80
CA TYR A 898 -34.62 13.18 -24.77
C TYR A 898 -33.65 14.34 -24.98
N THR A 899 -33.53 15.23 -24.00
CA THR A 899 -32.65 16.40 -24.08
C THR A 899 -31.32 16.11 -23.40
N VAL A 900 -30.23 16.16 -24.17
CA VAL A 900 -28.86 16.07 -23.66
C VAL A 900 -28.33 17.49 -23.44
N ILE A 901 -27.74 17.74 -22.26
CA ILE A 901 -27.07 19.01 -21.92
C ILE A 901 -25.57 18.81 -22.11
N TYR A 902 -24.87 19.78 -22.71
CA TYR A 902 -23.43 19.71 -22.93
C TYR A 902 -22.77 21.10 -22.82
N THR A 903 -21.47 21.10 -22.55
CA THR A 903 -20.60 22.27 -22.73
C THR A 903 -19.73 22.10 -23.97
N VAL A 904 -19.34 23.24 -24.55
CA VAL A 904 -18.33 23.32 -25.61
C VAL A 904 -17.19 24.20 -25.11
N THR A 905 -16.01 23.61 -25.02
CA THR A 905 -14.76 24.26 -24.57
C THR A 905 -13.65 23.94 -25.58
N GLY A 906 -12.39 24.23 -25.25
CA GLY A 906 -11.24 24.00 -26.13
C GLY A 906 -10.44 25.28 -26.35
N SER A 907 -9.51 25.23 -27.31
CA SER A 907 -8.71 26.39 -27.68
C SER A 907 -9.33 27.23 -28.79
N ALA A 908 -10.23 26.65 -29.60
CA ALA A 908 -10.96 27.39 -30.62
C ALA A 908 -12.08 28.24 -29.98
N THR A 909 -12.18 29.48 -30.42
CA THR A 909 -13.10 30.52 -29.97
C THR A 909 -14.42 30.47 -30.75
N MET A 910 -15.50 30.15 -30.02
CA MET A 910 -16.86 30.16 -30.58
C MET A 910 -17.27 31.56 -31.08
N GLY A 911 -17.71 31.64 -32.33
CA GLY A 911 -18.09 32.87 -33.03
C GLY A 911 -16.94 33.52 -33.83
N VAL A 912 -15.70 33.04 -33.66
CA VAL A 912 -14.54 33.43 -34.47
C VAL A 912 -14.17 32.26 -35.39
N ASP A 913 -13.88 31.09 -34.83
CA ASP A 913 -13.31 29.94 -35.57
C ASP A 913 -14.39 28.93 -35.99
N PHE A 914 -15.53 28.93 -35.26
CA PHE A 914 -16.72 28.18 -35.61
C PHE A 914 -18.01 28.92 -35.20
N ASN A 915 -19.15 28.53 -35.79
CA ASN A 915 -20.43 29.17 -35.48
C ASN A 915 -20.86 28.98 -34.02
N THR A 916 -21.73 29.86 -33.52
CA THR A 916 -22.36 29.64 -32.22
C THR A 916 -23.24 28.39 -32.24
N VAL A 917 -23.12 27.57 -31.20
CA VAL A 917 -23.88 26.32 -31.02
C VAL A 917 -24.70 26.37 -29.73
N ALA A 918 -25.73 25.55 -29.66
CA ALA A 918 -26.59 25.46 -28.47
C ALA A 918 -25.83 24.80 -27.30
N THR A 919 -26.42 24.83 -26.10
CA THR A 919 -25.91 24.10 -24.91
C THR A 919 -26.69 22.82 -24.63
N SER A 920 -27.62 22.48 -25.51
CA SER A 920 -28.39 21.24 -25.46
C SER A 920 -28.78 20.76 -26.85
N ILE A 921 -29.05 19.46 -26.95
CA ILE A 921 -29.52 18.80 -28.18
C ILE A 921 -30.62 17.80 -27.82
N VAL A 922 -31.61 17.67 -28.70
CA VAL A 922 -32.74 16.75 -28.50
C VAL A 922 -32.55 15.53 -29.39
N ILE A 923 -32.54 14.34 -28.78
CA ILE A 923 -32.73 13.06 -29.46
C ILE A 923 -34.24 12.82 -29.53
N PRO A 924 -34.86 12.83 -30.72
CA PRO A 924 -36.31 12.70 -30.85
C PRO A 924 -36.83 11.34 -30.36
N GLU A 925 -38.10 11.30 -29.95
CA GLU A 925 -38.81 10.04 -29.66
C GLU A 925 -38.59 8.99 -30.78
N GLY A 926 -38.20 7.77 -30.37
CA GLY A 926 -37.98 6.64 -31.27
C GLY A 926 -36.64 6.62 -32.01
N GLU A 927 -35.78 7.63 -31.82
CA GLU A 927 -34.42 7.65 -32.35
C GLU A 927 -33.40 7.35 -31.25
N THR A 928 -32.24 6.81 -31.61
CA THR A 928 -31.14 6.54 -30.65
C THR A 928 -30.01 7.55 -30.74
N SER A 929 -30.09 8.55 -31.63
CA SER A 929 -29.00 9.51 -31.81
C SER A 929 -29.45 10.86 -32.35
N ALA A 930 -28.65 11.90 -32.07
CA ALA A 930 -28.76 13.23 -32.66
C ALA A 930 -27.39 13.77 -33.04
N ILE A 931 -27.31 14.59 -34.10
CA ILE A 931 -26.06 15.14 -34.63
C ILE A 931 -26.01 16.65 -34.36
N LEU A 932 -24.89 17.10 -33.78
CA LEU A 932 -24.52 18.51 -33.67
C LEU A 932 -23.51 18.86 -34.76
N ASP A 933 -23.94 19.71 -35.69
CA ASP A 933 -23.09 20.24 -36.75
C ASP A 933 -22.28 21.45 -36.27
N ILE A 934 -20.97 21.41 -36.49
CA ILE A 934 -20.05 22.54 -36.26
C ILE A 934 -19.56 23.08 -37.60
N THR A 935 -19.98 24.29 -37.94
CA THR A 935 -19.53 25.02 -39.13
C THR A 935 -18.29 25.83 -38.80
N THR A 936 -17.17 25.50 -39.45
CA THR A 936 -15.93 26.27 -39.31
C THR A 936 -16.02 27.59 -40.07
N LEU A 937 -15.42 28.63 -39.51
CA LEU A 937 -15.36 29.97 -40.08
C LEU A 937 -13.94 30.22 -40.60
N PHE A 938 -13.79 31.11 -41.58
CA PHE A 938 -12.48 31.53 -42.09
C PHE A 938 -12.25 32.95 -41.67
N ASP A 939 -11.23 33.19 -40.87
CA ASP A 939 -10.88 34.51 -40.36
C ASP A 939 -9.63 35.09 -41.06
N GLY A 940 -8.78 34.21 -41.63
CA GLY A 940 -7.58 34.54 -42.38
C GLY A 940 -6.32 34.74 -41.53
N THR A 941 -6.36 34.36 -40.26
CA THR A 941 -5.23 34.41 -39.30
C THR A 941 -4.51 33.06 -39.24
N ASP A 942 -3.27 33.05 -38.75
CA ASP A 942 -2.50 31.81 -38.47
C ASP A 942 -2.31 31.74 -36.96
N GLU A 943 -3.16 30.96 -36.31
CA GLU A 943 -3.32 30.80 -34.87
C GLU A 943 -2.83 29.42 -34.38
N GLY A 944 -2.67 28.46 -35.29
CA GLY A 944 -2.14 27.13 -35.07
C GLY A 944 -3.17 26.02 -35.26
N LEU A 945 -2.95 24.87 -34.61
CA LEU A 945 -3.97 23.83 -34.54
C LEU A 945 -4.78 24.05 -33.26
N GLU A 946 -6.09 24.18 -33.41
CA GLU A 946 -6.98 24.45 -32.29
C GLU A 946 -7.96 23.31 -32.05
N SER A 947 -8.57 23.29 -30.87
CA SER A 947 -9.43 22.20 -30.40
C SER A 947 -10.83 22.69 -30.06
N ILE A 948 -11.82 21.87 -30.40
CA ILE A 948 -13.21 21.98 -29.96
C ILE A 948 -13.50 20.75 -29.12
N VAL A 949 -13.82 20.94 -27.84
CA VAL A 949 -14.08 19.89 -26.85
C VAL A 949 -15.55 19.95 -26.47
N VAL A 950 -16.29 18.87 -26.71
CA VAL A 950 -17.70 18.72 -26.32
C VAL A 950 -17.77 17.77 -25.12
N THR A 951 -18.38 18.23 -24.03
CA THR A 951 -18.53 17.46 -22.79
C THR A 951 -20.01 17.34 -22.42
N ILE A 952 -20.54 16.12 -22.32
CA ILE A 952 -21.90 15.88 -21.82
C ILE A 952 -21.94 16.16 -20.31
N ILE A 953 -22.92 16.93 -19.87
CA ILE A 953 -23.21 17.19 -18.46
C ILE A 953 -24.40 16.30 -18.06
N PRO A 954 -24.30 15.45 -17.02
CA PRO A 954 -25.45 14.74 -16.48
C PRO A 954 -26.56 15.73 -16.13
N ALA A 955 -27.77 15.49 -16.64
CA ALA A 955 -28.86 16.48 -16.61
C ALA A 955 -29.62 16.55 -15.28
N ASP A 956 -29.30 15.68 -14.30
CA ASP A 956 -29.98 15.69 -13.01
C ASP A 956 -29.06 15.20 -11.88
N ASN A 957 -29.28 15.75 -10.69
CA ASN A 957 -28.49 15.47 -9.48
C ASN A 957 -28.89 14.12 -8.82
N ASP A 958 -29.78 13.36 -9.49
CA ASP A 958 -30.51 12.21 -8.92
C ASP A 958 -30.13 10.86 -9.57
N ASP A 959 -29.24 10.85 -10.58
CA ASP A 959 -28.68 9.61 -11.18
C ASP A 959 -27.18 9.53 -10.95
N THR A 960 -26.82 9.36 -9.68
CA THR A 960 -25.44 9.21 -9.17
C THR A 960 -24.82 7.85 -9.48
N PHE A 961 -25.56 6.94 -10.13
CA PHE A 961 -25.18 5.53 -10.21
C PHE A 961 -24.28 5.18 -11.42
N CYS A 962 -24.42 5.87 -12.55
CA CYS A 962 -23.53 5.70 -13.72
C CYS A 962 -23.03 7.05 -14.29
N PRO A 963 -22.28 7.88 -13.52
CA PRO A 963 -21.82 9.18 -13.98
C PRO A 963 -20.59 9.02 -14.89
N HIS A 964 -20.81 8.88 -16.19
CA HIS A 964 -19.75 9.04 -17.17
C HIS A 964 -19.84 10.42 -17.80
N THR A 965 -18.83 11.26 -17.57
CA THR A 965 -18.57 12.46 -18.37
C THR A 965 -18.00 12.01 -19.70
N PHE A 966 -18.83 12.05 -20.76
CA PHE A 966 -18.37 11.75 -22.10
C PHE A 966 -17.79 13.02 -22.73
N VAL A 967 -16.50 12.94 -23.08
CA VAL A 967 -15.75 14.01 -23.72
C VAL A 967 -15.37 13.56 -25.13
N SER A 968 -15.64 14.40 -26.12
CA SER A 968 -15.15 14.21 -27.48
C SER A 968 -14.48 15.48 -27.98
N THR A 969 -13.42 15.34 -28.77
CA THR A 969 -12.63 16.46 -29.27
C THR A 969 -12.53 16.42 -30.78
N ALA A 970 -12.66 17.58 -31.41
CA ALA A 970 -12.30 17.82 -32.80
C ALA A 970 -11.12 18.81 -32.85
N GLN A 971 -10.32 18.73 -33.92
CA GLN A 971 -9.30 19.74 -34.21
C GLN A 971 -9.73 20.60 -35.40
N ILE A 972 -9.42 21.89 -35.37
CA ILE A 972 -9.57 22.83 -36.47
C ILE A 972 -8.20 23.38 -36.84
N ALA A 973 -7.88 23.36 -38.13
CA ALA A 973 -6.61 23.83 -38.67
C ALA A 973 -6.81 25.04 -39.58
N ASP A 974 -5.89 26.00 -39.47
CA ASP A 974 -5.95 27.24 -40.23
C ASP A 974 -5.79 27.04 -41.73
N VAL A 975 -6.43 27.94 -42.48
CA VAL A 975 -6.21 28.09 -43.91
C VAL A 975 -5.59 29.46 -44.16
N LEU A 976 -4.33 29.49 -44.59
CA LEU A 976 -3.67 30.76 -44.95
C LEU A 976 -4.37 31.42 -46.15
N PRO A 977 -4.47 32.76 -46.23
CA PRO A 977 -5.03 33.44 -47.39
C PRO A 977 -4.26 33.16 -48.69
N VAL A 978 -4.97 33.05 -49.82
CA VAL A 978 -4.35 32.93 -51.14
C VAL A 978 -3.64 34.23 -51.52
N THR A 979 -2.42 34.10 -52.02
CA THR A 979 -1.66 35.18 -52.67
C THR A 979 -1.23 34.73 -54.06
N VAL A 980 -1.17 35.64 -55.04
CA VAL A 980 -0.75 35.33 -56.41
C VAL A 980 0.14 36.43 -56.99
N ALA A 981 1.14 36.03 -57.77
CA ALA A 981 1.98 36.91 -58.57
C ALA A 981 2.01 36.44 -60.05
N ALA A 982 1.74 37.34 -60.99
CA ALA A 982 1.83 37.12 -62.44
C ALA A 982 3.23 37.49 -62.96
N ALA A 983 3.68 36.83 -64.04
CA ALA A 983 4.95 37.16 -64.69
C ALA A 983 4.94 38.57 -65.31
N GLY A 984 6.10 39.23 -65.41
CA GLY A 984 6.20 40.62 -65.91
C GLY A 984 5.83 40.82 -67.39
N ASP A 985 5.63 42.08 -67.77
CA ASP A 985 5.18 42.49 -69.11
C ASP A 985 6.14 42.07 -70.24
N THR A 986 5.60 41.76 -71.43
CA THR A 986 6.38 41.26 -72.58
C THR A 986 5.85 41.77 -73.93
N GLY A 987 6.74 42.15 -74.87
CA GLY A 987 6.37 42.58 -76.24
C GLY A 987 6.52 41.48 -77.30
N ILE A 988 5.59 41.40 -78.26
CA ILE A 988 5.55 40.38 -79.33
C ILE A 988 5.07 40.94 -80.69
N CYS A 989 5.28 40.20 -81.79
CA CYS A 989 4.59 40.41 -83.07
C CYS A 989 4.15 39.06 -83.68
N ASN A 990 2.88 38.70 -83.49
CA ASN A 990 2.17 37.55 -84.11
C ASN A 990 2.68 36.12 -83.81
N TYR A 991 3.27 35.86 -82.63
CA TYR A 991 3.60 34.51 -82.14
C TYR A 991 3.06 34.23 -80.72
N ASP A 992 2.98 32.96 -80.32
CA ASP A 992 2.48 32.54 -79.00
C ASP A 992 3.50 32.87 -77.90
N VAL A 993 3.04 33.45 -76.79
CA VAL A 993 3.85 33.72 -75.60
C VAL A 993 3.28 32.97 -74.39
N LEU A 994 4.16 32.37 -73.59
CA LEU A 994 3.77 31.72 -72.33
C LEU A 994 3.64 32.78 -71.24
N VAL A 995 2.47 32.86 -70.63
CA VAL A 995 2.22 33.64 -69.42
C VAL A 995 2.09 32.68 -68.25
N SER A 996 2.71 33.01 -67.12
CA SER A 996 2.70 32.18 -65.91
C SER A 996 2.37 33.00 -64.66
N SER A 997 1.83 32.34 -63.65
CA SER A 997 1.59 32.87 -62.31
C SER A 997 2.09 31.90 -61.24
N PHE A 998 2.45 32.42 -60.08
CA PHE A 998 2.79 31.65 -58.90
C PHE A 998 1.86 32.04 -57.75
N ALA A 999 1.22 31.05 -57.12
CA ALA A 999 0.32 31.27 -55.99
C ALA A 999 0.81 30.51 -54.75
N LEU A 1000 0.60 31.11 -53.57
CA LEU A 1000 0.91 30.56 -52.25
C LEU A 1000 -0.31 30.73 -51.33
N GLY A 1001 -0.43 29.88 -50.31
CA GLY A 1001 -1.59 29.87 -49.41
C GLY A 1001 -2.84 29.22 -50.02
N GLY A 1002 -3.95 29.27 -49.28
CA GLY A 1002 -5.24 28.68 -49.60
C GLY A 1002 -5.30 27.16 -49.47
N TYR A 1003 -6.52 26.62 -49.40
CA TYR A 1003 -6.76 25.18 -49.38
C TYR A 1003 -6.76 24.59 -50.80
N GLY A 1004 -5.78 23.73 -51.10
CA GLY A 1004 -5.59 23.14 -52.43
C GLY A 1004 -6.62 22.04 -52.78
N PRO A 1005 -6.83 21.74 -54.07
CA PRO A 1005 -6.20 22.33 -55.26
C PRO A 1005 -6.75 23.71 -55.69
N LEU A 1006 -5.85 24.70 -55.85
CA LEU A 1006 -6.22 26.05 -56.28
C LEU A 1006 -6.75 26.10 -57.73
N SER A 1007 -7.79 26.91 -57.94
CA SER A 1007 -8.40 27.19 -59.25
C SER A 1007 -7.83 28.47 -59.86
N TYR A 1008 -7.41 28.42 -61.12
CA TYR A 1008 -6.87 29.56 -61.87
C TYR A 1008 -7.84 29.94 -62.97
N ASN A 1009 -8.08 31.23 -63.17
CA ASN A 1009 -8.88 31.74 -64.28
C ASN A 1009 -8.24 32.99 -64.87
N TRP A 1010 -7.74 32.88 -66.10
CA TRP A 1010 -7.21 34.01 -66.85
C TRP A 1010 -8.31 34.65 -67.70
N ASN A 1011 -8.45 35.98 -67.59
CA ASN A 1011 -9.36 36.73 -68.46
C ASN A 1011 -8.92 36.70 -69.94
N ASN A 1012 -9.71 37.29 -70.83
CA ASN A 1012 -9.42 37.38 -72.27
C ASN A 1012 -9.20 36.03 -72.97
N GLY A 1013 -9.80 34.96 -72.44
CA GLY A 1013 -9.68 33.60 -72.98
C GLY A 1013 -8.34 32.93 -72.69
N GLY A 1014 -7.59 33.42 -71.69
CA GLY A 1014 -6.26 32.92 -71.36
C GLY A 1014 -6.23 31.50 -70.80
N GLY A 1015 -7.34 30.93 -70.32
CA GLY A 1015 -7.43 29.55 -69.84
C GLY A 1015 -7.40 29.42 -68.30
N SER A 1016 -7.25 28.19 -67.79
CA SER A 1016 -7.51 27.86 -66.38
C SER A 1016 -6.35 27.18 -65.62
N GLY A 1017 -5.10 27.40 -66.07
CA GLY A 1017 -3.91 26.82 -65.46
C GLY A 1017 -2.96 27.87 -64.88
N PRO A 1018 -1.99 27.47 -64.04
CA PRO A 1018 -0.95 28.37 -63.52
C PRO A 1018 0.00 28.89 -64.60
N SER A 1019 -0.03 28.30 -65.80
CA SER A 1019 0.67 28.83 -66.98
C SER A 1019 -0.12 28.53 -68.25
N VAL A 1020 -0.20 29.49 -69.16
CA VAL A 1020 -1.05 29.45 -70.35
C VAL A 1020 -0.37 30.14 -71.54
N PHE A 1021 -0.58 29.61 -72.75
CA PHE A 1021 -0.09 30.24 -73.98
C PHE A 1021 -1.14 31.21 -74.53
N VAL A 1022 -0.73 32.44 -74.84
CA VAL A 1022 -1.60 33.49 -75.39
C VAL A 1022 -1.01 34.09 -76.66
N LYS A 1023 -1.87 34.55 -77.57
CA LYS A 1023 -1.48 35.18 -78.85
C LYS A 1023 -2.36 36.39 -79.16
N PRO A 1024 -2.21 37.50 -78.42
CA PRO A 1024 -3.01 38.68 -78.67
C PRO A 1024 -2.63 39.34 -80.02
N SER A 1025 -3.62 39.88 -80.73
CA SER A 1025 -3.41 40.61 -82.00
C SER A 1025 -3.28 42.13 -81.82
N ILE A 1026 -3.47 42.61 -80.59
CA ILE A 1026 -3.29 43.98 -80.12
C ILE A 1026 -2.76 43.92 -78.68
N THR A 1027 -2.13 44.97 -78.18
CA THR A 1027 -1.68 45.01 -76.78
C THR A 1027 -2.83 44.65 -75.82
N THR A 1028 -2.64 43.61 -75.00
CA THR A 1028 -3.68 43.01 -74.15
C THR A 1028 -3.14 42.73 -72.74
N THR A 1029 -3.87 43.14 -71.71
CA THR A 1029 -3.60 42.79 -70.31
C THR A 1029 -4.28 41.49 -69.94
N TYR A 1030 -3.55 40.52 -69.43
CA TYR A 1030 -4.09 39.27 -68.88
C TYR A 1030 -4.06 39.32 -67.35
N THR A 1031 -5.22 39.14 -66.71
CA THR A 1031 -5.38 39.07 -65.25
C THR A 1031 -5.72 37.63 -64.87
N VAL A 1032 -4.93 37.06 -63.96
CA VAL A 1032 -5.24 35.78 -63.32
C VAL A 1032 -6.05 36.04 -62.06
N THR A 1033 -7.14 35.29 -61.89
CA THR A 1033 -7.82 35.16 -60.60
C THR A 1033 -7.54 33.76 -60.07
N VAL A 1034 -6.98 33.68 -58.86
CA VAL A 1034 -6.74 32.43 -58.15
C VAL A 1034 -7.71 32.35 -56.99
N THR A 1035 -8.42 31.24 -56.90
CA THR A 1035 -9.37 30.95 -55.82
C THR A 1035 -9.01 29.60 -55.23
N ASP A 1036 -9.05 29.50 -53.91
CA ASP A 1036 -8.89 28.20 -53.26
C ASP A 1036 -10.08 27.26 -53.54
N SER A 1037 -9.95 26.01 -53.12
CA SER A 1037 -10.98 24.98 -53.39
C SER A 1037 -12.27 25.21 -52.62
N CYS A 1038 -12.18 25.97 -51.52
CA CYS A 1038 -13.28 26.28 -50.62
C CYS A 1038 -14.07 27.52 -51.07
N GLY A 1039 -13.48 28.34 -51.93
CA GLY A 1039 -14.08 29.59 -52.41
C GLY A 1039 -14.04 30.72 -51.38
N THR A 1040 -13.33 30.53 -50.25
CA THR A 1040 -13.24 31.48 -49.14
C THR A 1040 -12.14 32.51 -49.35
N SER A 1041 -11.07 32.16 -50.08
CA SER A 1041 -9.96 33.07 -50.38
C SER A 1041 -9.72 33.27 -51.88
N VAL A 1042 -9.58 34.53 -52.31
CA VAL A 1042 -9.41 34.93 -53.72
C VAL A 1042 -8.32 36.00 -53.88
N ALA A 1043 -7.37 35.75 -54.78
CA ALA A 1043 -6.33 36.72 -55.15
C ALA A 1043 -6.29 36.98 -56.66
N LYS A 1044 -5.80 38.16 -57.06
CA LYS A 1044 -5.66 38.55 -58.47
C LYS A 1044 -4.35 39.26 -58.74
N ASP A 1045 -3.77 38.99 -59.89
CA ASP A 1045 -2.64 39.77 -60.43
C ASP A 1045 -2.68 39.80 -61.97
N SER A 1046 -1.92 40.69 -62.60
CA SER A 1046 -1.98 40.93 -64.06
C SER A 1046 -0.63 41.14 -64.72
N THR A 1047 -0.59 40.85 -66.03
CA THR A 1047 0.57 41.08 -66.92
C THR A 1047 0.11 41.65 -68.26
N ILE A 1048 0.96 42.46 -68.91
CA ILE A 1048 0.66 43.11 -70.18
C ILE A 1048 1.48 42.49 -71.31
N ILE A 1049 0.80 42.11 -72.40
CA ILE A 1049 1.44 41.66 -73.64
C ILE A 1049 1.28 42.74 -74.71
N GLU A 1050 2.37 43.40 -75.12
CA GLU A 1050 2.38 44.49 -76.11
C GLU A 1050 2.55 43.98 -77.55
N VAL A 1051 1.78 44.53 -78.52
CA VAL A 1051 1.83 44.14 -79.95
C VAL A 1051 2.06 45.37 -80.85
N ASP A 1052 3.20 45.44 -81.56
CA ASP A 1052 3.51 46.51 -82.53
C ASP A 1052 4.27 45.96 -83.77
N CYS A 1053 3.77 46.22 -84.98
CA CYS A 1053 4.27 45.64 -86.23
C CYS A 1053 4.38 46.65 -87.41
N GLU A 1054 4.42 47.97 -87.17
CA GLU A 1054 4.42 49.01 -88.23
C GLU A 1054 5.80 49.64 -88.50
N TYR A 1055 6.27 49.68 -89.77
CA TYR A 1055 7.52 50.35 -90.19
C TYR A 1055 7.25 51.75 -90.80
N LEU A 1056 7.79 52.80 -90.17
CA LEU A 1056 7.76 54.19 -90.64
C LEU A 1056 9.18 54.75 -90.60
N PHE A 1057 9.59 55.46 -91.65
CA PHE A 1057 10.92 56.11 -91.71
C PHE A 1057 10.80 57.47 -92.44
N HIS A 1058 11.09 58.56 -91.73
CA HIS A 1058 10.96 59.92 -92.24
C HIS A 1058 12.23 60.74 -92.00
N VAL A 1059 12.78 61.31 -93.06
CA VAL A 1059 14.03 62.07 -93.01
C VAL A 1059 13.74 63.57 -93.24
N PRO A 1060 14.17 64.47 -92.33
CA PRO A 1060 14.01 65.90 -92.53
C PRO A 1060 14.89 66.44 -93.67
N ASN A 1061 14.60 67.64 -94.18
CA ASN A 1061 15.28 68.24 -95.34
C ASN A 1061 16.12 69.49 -95.01
N ALA A 1062 16.04 69.98 -93.77
CA ALA A 1062 16.89 71.03 -93.21
C ALA A 1062 17.00 70.86 -91.68
N PHE A 1063 18.10 71.34 -91.10
CA PHE A 1063 18.28 71.43 -89.63
C PHE A 1063 19.21 72.60 -89.29
N THR A 1064 19.10 73.12 -88.06
CA THR A 1064 19.76 74.34 -87.57
C THR A 1064 20.56 74.04 -86.31
N PRO A 1065 21.84 73.62 -86.42
CA PRO A 1065 22.68 73.33 -85.26
C PRO A 1065 23.19 74.61 -84.61
N ASN A 1066 22.32 75.28 -83.88
CA ASN A 1066 22.60 76.50 -83.12
C ASN A 1066 22.62 76.26 -81.59
N TYR A 1067 22.43 75.01 -81.18
CA TYR A 1067 22.36 74.51 -79.80
C TYR A 1067 21.18 75.08 -78.98
N ASP A 1068 20.07 75.43 -79.62
CA ASP A 1068 18.85 75.91 -78.94
C ASP A 1068 17.92 74.79 -78.45
N GLY A 1069 18.27 73.53 -78.69
CA GLY A 1069 17.53 72.33 -78.38
C GLY A 1069 16.52 71.94 -79.46
N ILE A 1070 16.40 72.71 -80.55
CA ILE A 1070 15.41 72.53 -81.62
C ILE A 1070 16.14 72.33 -82.96
N ASN A 1071 15.98 71.13 -83.54
CA ASN A 1071 16.61 70.76 -84.82
C ASN A 1071 18.13 70.93 -84.84
N ASP A 1072 18.79 70.73 -83.70
CA ASP A 1072 20.26 70.77 -83.60
C ASP A 1072 20.97 69.56 -84.19
N ILE A 1073 20.24 68.45 -84.27
CA ILE A 1073 20.77 67.17 -84.74
C ILE A 1073 19.92 66.71 -85.91
N PHE A 1074 20.58 66.43 -87.03
CA PHE A 1074 19.99 65.76 -88.16
C PHE A 1074 19.93 64.25 -87.91
N ASN A 1075 18.71 63.74 -87.73
CA ASN A 1075 18.43 62.31 -87.67
C ASN A 1075 17.05 62.00 -88.28
N ALA A 1076 16.86 60.77 -88.73
CA ALA A 1076 15.55 60.29 -89.19
C ALA A 1076 14.62 60.01 -87.99
N LYS A 1077 13.31 60.25 -88.19
CA LYS A 1077 12.28 59.74 -87.28
C LYS A 1077 11.79 58.39 -87.78
N TRP A 1078 11.77 57.39 -86.91
CA TRP A 1078 11.49 56.01 -87.30
C TRP A 1078 10.60 55.25 -86.30
N LYS A 1079 9.92 54.21 -86.79
CA LYS A 1079 9.15 53.19 -86.04
C LYS A 1079 9.32 51.84 -86.76
N GLY A 1080 9.33 50.71 -86.03
CA GLY A 1080 9.35 49.37 -86.62
C GLY A 1080 10.66 48.90 -87.26
N MET A 1081 11.77 49.61 -87.01
CA MET A 1081 13.08 49.34 -87.61
C MET A 1081 13.92 48.40 -86.74
N LYS A 1082 14.52 47.39 -87.39
CA LYS A 1082 15.39 46.38 -86.79
C LYS A 1082 16.88 46.72 -86.92
N THR A 1083 17.35 47.25 -88.06
CA THR A 1083 18.75 47.68 -88.28
C THR A 1083 18.85 49.08 -88.90
N TYR A 1084 19.98 49.79 -88.71
CA TYR A 1084 20.16 51.20 -89.09
C TYR A 1084 21.62 51.54 -89.44
N GLN A 1085 21.81 52.34 -90.49
CA GLN A 1085 23.07 52.95 -90.90
C GLN A 1085 22.79 54.31 -91.55
N MET A 1086 23.56 55.35 -91.23
CA MET A 1086 23.47 56.69 -91.82
C MET A 1086 24.83 57.18 -92.32
N TYR A 1087 24.84 57.86 -93.46
CA TYR A 1087 26.01 58.53 -94.06
C TYR A 1087 25.68 59.95 -94.52
N ILE A 1088 26.62 60.89 -94.40
CA ILE A 1088 26.51 62.28 -94.87
C ILE A 1088 27.72 62.66 -95.73
N TYR A 1089 27.50 63.28 -96.90
CA TYR A 1089 28.55 63.70 -97.84
C TYR A 1089 28.45 65.20 -98.21
N ASN A 1090 29.59 65.86 -98.43
CA ASN A 1090 29.63 67.24 -98.94
C ASN A 1090 29.38 67.30 -100.48
N ARG A 1091 29.28 68.50 -101.04
CA ARG A 1091 29.03 68.69 -102.50
C ARG A 1091 30.13 68.18 -103.43
N TRP A 1092 31.33 67.92 -102.89
CA TRP A 1092 32.47 67.39 -103.63
C TRP A 1092 32.54 65.86 -103.58
N GLY A 1093 31.69 65.22 -102.77
CA GLY A 1093 31.60 63.77 -102.61
C GLY A 1093 32.40 63.20 -101.43
N ASP A 1094 32.97 64.05 -100.57
CA ASP A 1094 33.69 63.58 -99.38
C ASP A 1094 32.69 63.20 -98.28
N LEU A 1095 32.92 62.07 -97.59
CA LEU A 1095 32.14 61.65 -96.42
C LEU A 1095 32.46 62.59 -95.25
N ILE A 1096 31.42 63.03 -94.55
CA ILE A 1096 31.45 64.01 -93.47
C ILE A 1096 30.99 63.42 -92.13
N PHE A 1097 30.04 62.46 -92.15
CA PHE A 1097 29.53 61.79 -90.95
C PHE A 1097 29.00 60.39 -91.30
N GLU A 1098 29.19 59.43 -90.41
CA GLU A 1098 28.65 58.06 -90.49
C GLU A 1098 28.29 57.55 -89.09
N THR A 1099 27.18 56.80 -88.95
CA THR A 1099 26.84 56.08 -87.70
C THR A 1099 25.90 54.90 -87.96
N ASP A 1100 26.01 53.85 -87.13
CA ASP A 1100 25.08 52.72 -87.02
C ASP A 1100 24.17 52.80 -85.77
N ASP A 1101 24.39 53.79 -84.89
CA ASP A 1101 23.53 54.05 -83.74
C ASP A 1101 22.33 54.91 -84.14
N ARG A 1102 21.14 54.32 -84.09
CA ARG A 1102 19.85 54.95 -84.37
C ARG A 1102 19.49 56.15 -83.47
N ARG A 1103 20.21 56.37 -82.37
CA ARG A 1103 20.05 57.53 -81.48
C ARG A 1103 21.06 58.64 -81.78
N GLU A 1104 22.12 58.34 -82.49
CA GLU A 1104 23.13 59.30 -82.89
C GLU A 1104 22.72 59.97 -84.21
N GLY A 1105 22.88 61.28 -84.29
CA GLY A 1105 22.59 62.04 -85.49
C GLY A 1105 23.67 63.07 -85.76
N TRP A 1106 23.66 63.63 -86.96
CA TRP A 1106 24.69 64.57 -87.38
C TRP A 1106 24.38 65.98 -86.87
N ASP A 1107 25.28 66.57 -86.09
CA ASP A 1107 25.14 67.90 -85.50
C ASP A 1107 25.68 69.05 -86.38
N GLY A 1108 26.03 68.75 -87.63
CA GLY A 1108 26.56 69.73 -88.57
C GLY A 1108 28.07 69.93 -88.49
N THR A 1109 28.79 69.22 -87.62
CA THR A 1109 30.26 69.28 -87.56
C THR A 1109 30.92 68.38 -88.60
N GLY A 1110 32.05 68.82 -89.15
CA GLY A 1110 32.81 68.05 -90.14
C GLY A 1110 33.68 66.98 -89.50
N ASN A 1111 34.15 66.01 -90.30
CA ASN A 1111 35.00 64.92 -89.82
C ASN A 1111 36.18 65.42 -88.95
N ALA A 1112 36.21 64.93 -87.69
CA ALA A 1112 37.05 65.33 -86.54
C ALA A 1112 36.50 66.39 -85.56
N GLY A 1113 35.21 66.79 -85.65
CA GLY A 1113 34.46 67.38 -84.53
C GLY A 1113 34.85 68.80 -84.08
N GLU A 1114 35.81 69.48 -84.72
CA GLU A 1114 36.30 70.79 -84.25
C GLU A 1114 35.83 71.99 -85.09
N LYS A 1115 35.14 71.78 -86.22
CA LYS A 1115 34.65 72.89 -87.06
C LYS A 1115 33.27 72.61 -87.65
N MET A 1116 32.36 73.56 -87.46
CA MET A 1116 31.06 73.60 -88.14
C MET A 1116 31.26 73.51 -89.66
N SER A 1117 30.49 72.63 -90.30
CA SER A 1117 30.52 72.46 -91.74
C SER A 1117 29.96 73.72 -92.42
N GLU A 1118 30.37 73.99 -93.66
CA GLU A 1118 29.91 75.18 -94.38
C GLU A 1118 28.38 75.13 -94.57
N LEU A 1119 27.70 76.29 -94.45
CA LEU A 1119 26.26 76.43 -94.68
C LEU A 1119 25.93 76.19 -96.16
N GLU A 1120 25.84 74.90 -96.52
CA GLU A 1120 25.59 74.40 -97.86
C GLU A 1120 24.61 73.22 -97.80
N VAL A 1121 24.40 72.55 -98.95
CA VAL A 1121 23.57 71.35 -99.08
C VAL A 1121 24.46 70.11 -99.09
N TYR A 1122 24.16 69.16 -98.22
CA TYR A 1122 24.83 67.87 -98.09
C TYR A 1122 23.92 66.74 -98.61
N VAL A 1123 24.51 65.60 -98.92
CA VAL A 1123 23.78 64.40 -99.35
C VAL A 1123 23.76 63.40 -98.20
N TYR A 1124 22.59 62.87 -97.84
CA TYR A 1124 22.49 61.79 -96.87
C TYR A 1124 22.16 60.46 -97.55
N ILE A 1125 22.61 59.36 -96.94
CA ILE A 1125 22.21 57.99 -97.26
C ILE A 1125 21.81 57.29 -95.96
N PHE A 1126 20.67 56.59 -95.94
CA PHE A 1126 20.31 55.65 -94.89
C PHE A 1126 20.11 54.25 -95.45
N GLU A 1127 20.63 53.24 -94.74
CA GLU A 1127 20.40 51.82 -94.98
C GLU A 1127 19.77 51.21 -93.72
N THR A 1128 18.62 50.53 -93.84
CA THR A 1128 17.90 50.00 -92.66
C THR A 1128 17.19 48.68 -93.00
N THR A 1129 16.78 47.90 -91.99
CA THR A 1129 15.81 46.79 -92.15
C THR A 1129 14.64 46.91 -91.18
N ASP A 1130 13.47 46.37 -91.53
CA ASP A 1130 12.33 46.25 -90.61
C ASP A 1130 12.34 44.92 -89.82
N PHE A 1131 11.39 44.73 -88.89
CA PHE A 1131 11.26 43.49 -88.11
C PHE A 1131 10.90 42.25 -88.95
N LEU A 1132 10.63 42.41 -90.25
CA LEU A 1132 10.42 41.33 -91.23
C LEU A 1132 11.69 41.05 -92.07
N ASP A 1133 12.84 41.66 -91.71
CA ASP A 1133 14.12 41.56 -92.41
C ASP A 1133 14.11 42.11 -93.86
N ILE A 1134 13.18 43.00 -94.19
CA ILE A 1134 13.13 43.67 -95.50
C ILE A 1134 14.07 44.89 -95.47
N PRO A 1135 15.04 45.02 -96.40
CA PRO A 1135 15.94 46.17 -96.45
C PRO A 1135 15.31 47.39 -97.12
N HIS A 1136 15.55 48.58 -96.55
CA HIS A 1136 15.09 49.89 -97.03
C HIS A 1136 16.29 50.85 -97.19
N TYR A 1137 16.32 51.61 -98.29
CA TYR A 1137 17.43 52.48 -98.66
C TYR A 1137 16.94 53.89 -99.02
N TYR A 1138 17.47 54.93 -98.38
CA TYR A 1138 17.04 56.31 -98.56
C TYR A 1138 18.21 57.21 -98.93
N VAL A 1139 18.09 57.98 -100.02
CA VAL A 1139 19.08 58.98 -100.44
C VAL A 1139 18.40 60.32 -100.63
N GLY A 1140 18.98 61.37 -100.08
CA GLY A 1140 18.40 62.70 -100.20
C GLY A 1140 19.40 63.82 -99.94
N LYS A 1141 18.88 65.04 -99.88
CA LYS A 1141 19.66 66.24 -99.62
C LYS A 1141 19.20 66.87 -98.32
N ILE A 1142 20.15 67.29 -97.51
CA ILE A 1142 19.93 68.00 -96.25
C ILE A 1142 20.61 69.35 -96.34
N THR A 1143 19.86 70.41 -96.03
CA THR A 1143 20.39 71.77 -96.01
C THR A 1143 20.82 72.11 -94.59
N LEU A 1144 22.09 72.47 -94.41
CA LEU A 1144 22.60 73.03 -93.17
C LEU A 1144 22.31 74.54 -93.16
N VAL A 1145 21.46 74.99 -92.25
CA VAL A 1145 21.04 76.40 -92.11
C VAL A 1145 21.45 76.95 -90.75
N GLN A 1146 21.70 78.26 -90.68
CA GLN A 1146 22.06 78.95 -89.44
C GLN A 1146 20.83 79.42 -88.66
#